data_AF-A0A267GHC5-F1
#
_entry.id   AF-A0A267GHC5-F1
#
_cell.length_a   1.000
_cell.length_b   1.000
_cell.length_c   1.000
_cell.angle_alpha   90.00
_cell.angle_beta   90.00
_cell.angle_gamma   90.00
#
_symmetry.space_group_name_H-M   'P 1'
#
loop_
_entity.id
_entity.type
_entity.pdbx_description
1 polymer ?
#
loop_
_entity_poly.entity_id
_entity_poly.type
_entity_poly.pdbx_seq_one_letter_code
_entity_poly.pdbx_strand_id
1 'polypeptide(L)'
;MFSAPIQLFIALALLWAQLGAAVLVGLGIFILIVFIEIFIVRKSQMLELKEMQIKDARLKAINEVISAMKVIKLYAWEPSFLQKITKIRRTEVKYLGQVSYLFSAVLILWTVAPFFVMAATFVTFTYYGDDHVLTASKAFVSLTLFNIIRTPISMLPTAVSMAVNAYVSVKRIEEFLSEKEIDEMTVSKLPFTENENPIEIQHASFTWNRDDPSLLLKHVNISVQHSKLVALVGKVGCGKSSLLQSILGETHKVSGVVTVRGSVAYVPQEAWIQNLTVRDNILFGRDFDQTRYDEALRACQLEKDLQLLTAGDATEIGERGINLSGGQKQRVSLARAVYQDSDIYLLDDPLAAVDSHVGKKLFHEVIGKSGLLRDKTRILVTHGIHWLPHVDEIVVIDNGRISEQGSYEHLLDHDGPFASFLKEFFLHDGERKRASRSRDVSVSIAEIAAAAPEEEEEDEELAAEKAKILQRLASCTSSAHEAAAESPAVVAASPSQSSPPQHASQASSSVNSHCSDTADRLDSKRPSIVRQTSKISQLTSEKLPSRDEDVDGTRKAAEQSGRLIDEETMESGSVSLKSYVFYIAARGYHLGLMTIMAHLAYTAVNIASSVWLSTWTSDPLFSNASVTGNLNNSAYLRDINDYYLSIYGIFGAGVVGLLRTESISFDPQVFADSSVSSSDEFLRYHTDWSNR
;
A
#
# COMPACT_ATOMS: atom_id res chain seq x y z
N MET A 1 -24.14 18.99 -13.38
CA MET A 1 -25.49 18.36 -13.31
C MET A 1 -26.62 19.38 -13.45
N PHE A 2 -26.58 20.55 -12.79
CA PHE A 2 -27.64 21.58 -12.91
C PHE A 2 -27.76 22.26 -14.29
N SER A 3 -26.66 22.44 -15.03
CA SER A 3 -26.67 23.13 -16.33
C SER A 3 -27.33 22.32 -17.46
N ALA A 4 -27.25 20.99 -17.42
CA ALA A 4 -27.67 20.12 -18.52
C ALA A 4 -29.20 20.16 -18.76
N PRO A 5 -30.06 20.05 -17.73
CA PRO A 5 -31.52 20.18 -17.90
C PRO A 5 -31.96 21.56 -18.39
N ILE A 6 -31.30 22.63 -17.93
CA ILE A 6 -31.60 24.01 -18.34
C ILE A 6 -31.30 24.20 -19.83
N GLN A 7 -30.13 23.75 -20.27
CA GLN A 7 -29.73 23.80 -21.68
C GLN A 7 -30.67 22.99 -22.58
N LEU A 8 -31.08 21.80 -22.12
CA LEU A 8 -32.05 20.95 -22.83
C LEU A 8 -33.39 21.67 -23.01
N PHE A 9 -33.91 22.26 -21.94
CA PHE A 9 -35.19 22.96 -21.96
C PHE A 9 -35.19 24.15 -22.92
N ILE A 10 -34.15 25.00 -22.84
CA ILE A 10 -34.03 26.19 -23.71
C ILE A 10 -33.90 25.77 -25.18
N ALA A 11 -33.04 24.80 -25.48
CA ALA A 11 -32.82 24.37 -26.86
C ALA A 11 -34.05 23.67 -27.46
N LEU A 12 -34.82 22.91 -26.67
CA LEU A 12 -36.07 22.32 -27.10
C LEU A 12 -37.16 23.39 -27.34
N ALA A 13 -37.26 24.40 -26.48
CA ALA A 13 -38.17 25.52 -26.66
C ALA A 13 -37.88 26.31 -27.96
N LEU A 14 -36.60 26.55 -28.25
CA LEU A 14 -36.16 27.21 -29.49
C LEU A 14 -36.41 26.34 -30.73
N LEU A 15 -36.20 25.03 -30.65
CA LEU A 15 -36.54 24.11 -31.76
C LEU A 15 -38.04 24.08 -32.03
N TRP A 16 -38.85 24.02 -30.98
CA TRP A 16 -40.31 24.07 -31.09
C TRP A 16 -40.78 25.36 -31.75
N ALA A 17 -40.19 26.51 -31.38
CA ALA A 17 -40.50 27.79 -32.00
C ALA A 17 -40.17 27.82 -33.51
N GLN A 18 -39.16 27.07 -33.96
CA GLN A 18 -38.68 27.10 -35.35
C GLN A 18 -39.39 26.09 -36.27
N LEU A 19 -39.64 24.88 -35.77
CA LEU A 19 -40.10 23.73 -36.56
C LEU A 19 -41.46 23.18 -36.11
N GLY A 20 -42.05 23.72 -35.03
CA GLY A 20 -43.35 23.30 -34.51
C GLY A 20 -43.40 21.82 -34.14
N ALA A 21 -44.52 21.16 -34.44
CA ALA A 21 -44.77 19.77 -34.07
C ALA A 21 -43.81 18.75 -34.73
N ALA A 22 -43.14 19.12 -35.84
CA ALA A 22 -42.19 18.23 -36.54
C ALA A 22 -41.00 17.82 -35.65
N VAL A 23 -40.66 18.63 -34.64
CA VAL A 23 -39.59 18.34 -33.67
C VAL A 23 -39.86 17.06 -32.87
N LEU A 24 -41.12 16.67 -32.67
CA LEU A 24 -41.47 15.49 -31.87
C LEU A 24 -40.96 14.18 -32.51
N VAL A 25 -40.96 14.09 -33.84
CA VAL A 25 -40.43 12.92 -34.57
C VAL A 25 -38.91 12.86 -34.42
N GLY A 26 -38.22 13.99 -34.58
CA GLY A 26 -36.79 14.11 -34.33
C GLY A 26 -36.42 13.74 -32.90
N LEU A 27 -37.16 14.24 -31.92
CA LEU A 27 -36.98 13.94 -30.51
C LEU A 27 -37.21 12.44 -30.21
N GLY A 28 -38.21 11.81 -30.82
CA GLY A 28 -38.47 10.38 -30.66
C GLY A 28 -37.31 9.50 -31.14
N ILE A 29 -36.75 9.80 -32.31
CA ILE A 29 -35.56 9.12 -32.84
C ILE A 29 -34.34 9.40 -31.97
N PHE A 30 -34.19 10.64 -31.50
CA PHE A 30 -33.10 11.01 -30.61
C PHE A 30 -33.17 10.24 -29.28
N ILE A 31 -34.35 10.12 -28.68
CA ILE A 31 -34.58 9.32 -27.46
C ILE A 31 -34.23 7.84 -27.70
N LEU A 32 -34.62 7.28 -28.85
CA LEU A 32 -34.27 5.89 -29.20
C LEU A 32 -32.74 5.70 -29.27
N ILE A 33 -32.03 6.65 -29.88
CA ILE A 33 -30.56 6.64 -29.95
C ILE A 33 -29.95 6.68 -28.54
N VAL A 34 -30.48 7.52 -27.65
CA VAL A 34 -30.03 7.61 -26.25
C VAL A 34 -30.26 6.29 -25.50
N PHE A 35 -31.37 5.59 -25.73
CA PHE A 35 -31.58 4.28 -25.11
C PHE A 35 -30.56 3.23 -25.56
N ILE A 36 -30.21 3.23 -26.85
CA ILE A 36 -29.16 2.36 -27.41
C ILE A 36 -27.80 2.71 -26.78
N GLU A 37 -27.49 4.00 -26.68
CA GLU A 37 -26.27 4.48 -26.04
C GLU A 37 -26.17 4.03 -24.58
N ILE A 38 -27.22 4.22 -23.77
CA ILE A 38 -27.23 3.80 -22.36
C ILE A 38 -26.94 2.31 -22.24
N PHE A 39 -27.49 1.48 -23.13
CA PHE A 39 -27.23 0.04 -23.13
C PHE A 39 -25.75 -0.29 -23.45
N ILE A 40 -25.17 0.37 -24.45
CA ILE A 40 -23.76 0.19 -24.82
C ILE A 40 -22.84 0.65 -23.69
N VAL A 41 -23.09 1.83 -23.11
CA VAL A 41 -22.30 2.38 -22.00
C VAL A 41 -22.36 1.48 -20.77
N ARG A 42 -23.53 0.96 -20.40
CA ARG A 42 -23.66 -0.01 -19.29
C ARG A 42 -22.85 -1.27 -19.53
N LYS A 43 -22.87 -1.81 -20.74
CA LYS A 43 -22.04 -2.97 -21.10
C LYS A 43 -20.55 -2.63 -21.04
N SER A 44 -20.16 -1.43 -21.49
CA SER A 44 -18.78 -0.93 -21.40
C SER A 44 -18.30 -0.85 -19.95
N GLN A 45 -19.08 -0.24 -19.05
CA GLN A 45 -18.77 -0.13 -17.63
C GLN A 45 -18.61 -1.50 -16.95
N MET A 46 -19.45 -2.48 -17.30
CA MET A 46 -19.32 -3.84 -16.78
C MET A 46 -18.00 -4.50 -17.22
N LEU A 47 -17.57 -4.28 -18.47
CA LEU A 47 -16.30 -4.81 -18.97
C LEU A 47 -15.10 -4.07 -18.36
N GLU A 48 -15.21 -2.76 -18.14
CA GLU A 48 -14.21 -1.94 -17.45
C GLU A 48 -13.98 -2.39 -16.01
N LEU A 49 -15.05 -2.75 -15.28
CA LEU A 49 -14.92 -3.34 -13.94
C LEU A 49 -14.14 -4.68 -13.96
N LYS A 50 -14.38 -5.52 -14.97
CA LYS A 50 -13.62 -6.78 -15.14
C LYS A 50 -12.16 -6.52 -15.51
N GLU A 51 -11.91 -5.54 -16.37
CA GLU A 51 -10.55 -5.11 -16.74
C GLU A 51 -9.77 -4.65 -15.51
N MET A 52 -10.39 -3.83 -14.65
CA MET A 52 -9.77 -3.33 -13.42
C MET A 52 -9.35 -4.47 -12.48
N GLN A 53 -10.18 -5.50 -12.30
CA GLN A 53 -9.83 -6.67 -11.48
C GLN A 53 -8.61 -7.44 -12.04
N ILE A 54 -8.50 -7.58 -13.36
CA ILE A 54 -7.35 -8.22 -14.00
C ILE A 54 -6.10 -7.33 -13.91
N LYS A 55 -6.26 -6.01 -14.01
CA LYS A 55 -5.19 -5.04 -13.82
C LYS A 55 -4.62 -5.10 -12.40
N ASP A 56 -5.48 -5.19 -11.39
CA ASP A 56 -5.07 -5.35 -9.98
C ASP A 56 -4.28 -6.66 -9.78
N ALA A 57 -4.75 -7.76 -10.38
CA ALA A 57 -4.04 -9.03 -10.35
C ALA A 57 -2.65 -8.94 -11.04
N ARG A 58 -2.53 -8.20 -12.15
CA ARG A 58 -1.25 -7.94 -12.83
C ARG A 58 -0.31 -7.13 -11.95
N LEU A 59 -0.79 -6.03 -11.36
CA LEU A 59 0.02 -5.16 -10.50
C LEU A 59 0.50 -5.91 -9.25
N LYS A 60 -0.37 -6.72 -8.64
CA LYS A 60 0.02 -7.59 -7.53
C LYS A 60 1.13 -8.57 -7.94
N ALA A 61 0.99 -9.26 -9.07
CA ALA A 61 2.01 -10.17 -9.57
C ALA A 61 3.35 -9.47 -9.86
N ILE A 62 3.31 -8.25 -10.41
CA ILE A 62 4.52 -7.44 -10.65
C ILE A 62 5.19 -7.06 -9.32
N ASN A 63 4.42 -6.60 -8.33
CA ASN A 63 4.95 -6.23 -7.01
C ASN A 63 5.59 -7.42 -6.28
N GLU A 64 4.98 -8.62 -6.38
CA GLU A 64 5.56 -9.85 -5.83
C GLU A 64 6.90 -10.19 -6.51
N VAL A 65 6.98 -10.05 -7.84
CA VAL A 65 8.22 -10.29 -8.61
C VAL A 65 9.32 -9.30 -8.25
N ILE A 66 9.00 -8.00 -8.16
CA ILE A 66 9.98 -6.96 -7.78
C ILE A 66 10.49 -7.21 -6.36
N SER A 67 9.59 -7.51 -5.42
CA SER A 67 9.94 -7.79 -4.02
C SER A 67 10.83 -9.04 -3.88
N ALA A 68 10.66 -10.04 -4.74
CA ALA A 68 11.40 -11.30 -4.73
C ALA A 68 12.49 -11.39 -5.81
N MET A 69 12.90 -10.27 -6.42
CA MET A 69 13.78 -10.27 -7.62
C MET A 69 15.07 -11.06 -7.41
N LYS A 70 15.72 -10.93 -6.23
CA LYS A 70 16.95 -11.67 -5.90
C LYS A 70 16.75 -13.18 -5.94
N VAL A 71 15.64 -13.67 -5.38
CA VAL A 71 15.31 -15.11 -5.34
C VAL A 71 14.99 -15.63 -6.74
N ILE A 72 14.21 -14.87 -7.51
CA ILE A 72 13.84 -15.24 -8.88
C ILE A 72 15.10 -15.35 -9.77
N LYS A 73 16.03 -14.41 -9.64
CA LYS A 73 17.33 -14.41 -10.34
C LYS A 73 18.19 -15.62 -9.95
N LEU A 74 18.24 -15.96 -8.65
CA LEU A 74 19.00 -17.09 -8.15
C LEU A 74 18.52 -18.43 -8.75
N TYR A 75 17.21 -18.59 -8.94
CA TYR A 75 16.62 -19.80 -9.52
C TYR A 75 16.40 -19.75 -11.04
N ALA A 76 16.81 -18.67 -11.72
CA ALA A 76 16.59 -18.45 -13.14
C ALA A 76 15.10 -18.57 -13.56
N TRP A 77 14.19 -18.09 -12.70
CA TRP A 77 12.74 -18.21 -12.89
C TRP A 77 12.12 -17.06 -13.69
N GLU A 78 12.90 -16.11 -14.19
CA GLU A 78 12.40 -14.94 -14.92
C GLU A 78 11.50 -15.32 -16.11
N PRO A 79 11.84 -16.29 -16.97
CA PRO A 79 10.99 -16.64 -18.11
C PRO A 79 9.62 -17.17 -17.67
N SER A 80 9.57 -17.93 -16.58
CA SER A 80 8.32 -18.50 -16.04
C SER A 80 7.39 -17.40 -15.50
N PHE A 81 7.95 -16.47 -14.71
CA PHE A 81 7.19 -15.33 -14.19
C PHE A 81 6.76 -14.37 -15.31
N LEU A 82 7.62 -14.14 -16.31
CA LEU A 82 7.28 -13.33 -17.48
C LEU A 82 6.10 -13.93 -18.24
N GLN A 83 6.09 -15.24 -18.48
CA GLN A 83 4.97 -15.92 -19.13
C GLN A 83 3.67 -15.78 -18.32
N LYS A 84 3.75 -15.90 -16.99
CA LYS A 84 2.60 -15.71 -16.09
C LYS A 84 2.01 -14.31 -16.20
N ILE A 85 2.86 -13.26 -16.16
CA ILE A 85 2.43 -11.86 -16.30
C ILE A 85 1.86 -11.60 -17.70
N THR A 86 2.53 -12.10 -18.75
CA THR A 86 2.06 -11.95 -20.14
C THR A 86 0.71 -12.61 -20.37
N LYS A 87 0.42 -13.75 -19.74
CA LYS A 87 -0.89 -14.41 -19.81
C LYS A 87 -2.00 -13.54 -19.19
N ILE A 88 -1.72 -12.92 -18.06
CA ILE A 88 -2.64 -11.96 -17.42
C ILE A 88 -2.83 -10.75 -18.36
N ARG A 89 -1.73 -10.20 -18.90
CA ARG A 89 -1.74 -9.06 -19.83
C ARG A 89 -2.56 -9.35 -21.09
N ARG A 90 -2.45 -10.52 -21.71
CA ARG A 90 -3.27 -10.89 -22.89
C ARG A 90 -4.76 -10.88 -22.56
N THR A 91 -5.13 -11.30 -21.35
CA THR A 91 -6.52 -11.27 -20.89
C THR A 91 -7.00 -9.85 -20.64
N GLU A 92 -6.16 -8.99 -20.03
CA GLU A 92 -6.41 -7.55 -19.84
C GLU A 92 -6.64 -6.85 -21.19
N VAL A 93 -5.73 -7.04 -22.15
CA VAL A 93 -5.83 -6.49 -23.51
C VAL A 93 -7.11 -6.93 -24.21
N LYS A 94 -7.57 -8.17 -24.01
CA LYS A 94 -8.81 -8.65 -24.61
C LYS A 94 -10.02 -7.82 -24.15
N TYR A 95 -10.11 -7.52 -22.85
CA TYR A 95 -11.17 -6.68 -22.30
C TYR A 95 -11.01 -5.21 -22.71
N LEU A 96 -9.80 -4.67 -22.72
CA LEU A 96 -9.51 -3.33 -23.25
C LEU A 96 -9.96 -3.18 -24.72
N GLY A 97 -9.72 -4.20 -25.54
CA GLY A 97 -10.20 -4.26 -26.92
C GLY A 97 -11.73 -4.20 -26.98
N GLN A 98 -12.43 -5.05 -26.22
CA GLN A 98 -13.89 -5.04 -26.17
C GLN A 98 -14.48 -3.70 -25.71
N VAL A 99 -13.88 -3.07 -24.68
CA VAL A 99 -14.28 -1.73 -24.23
C VAL A 99 -14.07 -0.70 -25.34
N SER A 100 -12.92 -0.74 -26.03
CA SER A 100 -12.59 0.17 -27.13
C SER A 100 -13.56 0.02 -28.32
N TYR A 101 -13.98 -1.21 -28.64
CA TYR A 101 -15.01 -1.47 -29.65
C TYR A 101 -16.38 -0.89 -29.27
N LEU A 102 -16.79 -1.03 -28.01
CA LEU A 102 -18.05 -0.44 -27.53
C LEU A 102 -17.98 1.09 -27.52
N PHE A 103 -16.86 1.67 -27.09
CA PHE A 103 -16.63 3.12 -27.13
C PHE A 103 -16.68 3.65 -28.56
N SER A 104 -16.05 2.95 -29.50
CA SER A 104 -16.11 3.28 -30.93
C SER A 104 -17.54 3.24 -31.47
N ALA A 105 -18.34 2.25 -31.07
CA ALA A 105 -19.75 2.17 -31.45
C ALA A 105 -20.55 3.37 -30.92
N VAL A 106 -20.26 3.83 -29.69
CA VAL A 106 -20.85 5.08 -29.15
C VAL A 106 -20.43 6.26 -30.02
N LEU A 107 -19.15 6.45 -30.33
CA LEU A 107 -18.68 7.56 -31.17
C LEU A 107 -19.34 7.60 -32.56
N ILE A 108 -19.50 6.43 -33.22
CA ILE A 108 -20.18 6.32 -34.51
C ILE A 108 -21.65 6.71 -34.36
N LEU A 109 -22.35 6.13 -33.39
CA LEU A 109 -23.77 6.43 -33.15
C LEU A 109 -23.98 7.93 -32.90
N TRP A 110 -23.08 8.53 -32.11
CA TRP A 110 -23.04 9.96 -31.82
C TRP A 110 -22.88 10.81 -33.08
N THR A 111 -21.95 10.45 -33.95
CA THR A 111 -21.64 11.25 -35.13
C THR A 111 -22.74 11.20 -36.18
N VAL A 112 -23.46 10.08 -36.28
CA VAL A 112 -24.47 9.86 -37.31
C VAL A 112 -25.87 10.29 -36.84
N ALA A 113 -26.10 10.39 -35.53
CA ALA A 113 -27.38 10.79 -34.95
C ALA A 113 -27.97 12.10 -35.55
N PRO A 114 -27.22 13.19 -35.75
CA PRO A 114 -27.76 14.43 -36.31
C PRO A 114 -28.29 14.24 -37.74
N PHE A 115 -27.66 13.38 -38.56
CA PHE A 115 -28.11 13.12 -39.93
C PHE A 115 -29.49 12.46 -39.94
N PHE A 116 -29.69 11.44 -39.11
CA PHE A 116 -30.98 10.72 -39.01
C PHE A 116 -32.08 11.58 -38.39
N VAL A 117 -31.77 12.27 -37.29
CA VAL A 117 -32.73 13.12 -36.57
C VAL A 117 -33.16 14.30 -37.45
N MET A 118 -32.21 14.93 -38.15
CA MET A 118 -32.50 16.04 -39.06
C MET A 118 -33.28 15.57 -40.30
N ALA A 119 -32.89 14.47 -40.93
CA ALA A 119 -33.60 13.93 -42.09
C ALA A 119 -35.07 13.63 -41.74
N ALA A 120 -35.32 12.94 -40.63
CA ALA A 120 -36.69 12.61 -40.20
C ALA A 120 -37.50 13.87 -39.82
N THR A 121 -36.88 14.83 -39.16
CA THR A 121 -37.53 16.10 -38.78
C THR A 121 -37.90 16.92 -40.00
N PHE A 122 -37.00 17.03 -41.00
CA PHE A 122 -37.26 17.80 -42.21
C PHE A 122 -38.27 17.12 -43.13
N VAL A 123 -38.23 15.80 -43.27
CA VAL A 123 -39.28 15.04 -43.99
C VAL A 123 -40.64 15.30 -43.34
N THR A 124 -40.72 15.18 -42.01
CA THR A 124 -41.98 15.44 -41.31
C THR A 124 -42.45 16.88 -41.50
N PHE A 125 -41.53 17.86 -41.43
CA PHE A 125 -41.84 19.27 -41.63
C PHE A 125 -42.38 19.57 -43.03
N THR A 126 -41.80 18.98 -44.08
CA THR A 126 -42.25 19.17 -45.47
C THR A 126 -43.57 18.45 -45.78
N TYR A 127 -43.91 17.38 -45.05
CA TYR A 127 -45.16 16.63 -45.23
C TYR A 127 -46.33 17.15 -44.36
N TYR A 128 -46.07 17.88 -43.28
CA TYR A 128 -47.08 18.30 -42.30
C TYR A 128 -47.97 19.46 -42.78
N GLY A 129 -47.59 20.21 -43.82
CA GLY A 129 -48.49 21.16 -44.47
C GLY A 129 -47.85 21.91 -45.64
N ASP A 130 -48.68 22.30 -46.62
CA ASP A 130 -48.23 22.85 -47.92
C ASP A 130 -47.54 24.23 -47.82
N ASP A 131 -47.68 24.95 -46.71
CA ASP A 131 -47.03 26.27 -46.45
C ASP A 131 -45.65 26.16 -45.74
N HIS A 132 -45.18 24.95 -45.42
CA HIS A 132 -43.94 24.75 -44.64
C HIS A 132 -42.71 24.63 -45.55
N VAL A 133 -42.18 25.77 -45.99
CA VAL A 133 -40.92 25.81 -46.77
C VAL A 133 -39.69 25.76 -45.86
N LEU A 134 -38.77 24.85 -46.17
CA LEU A 134 -37.49 24.70 -45.47
C LEU A 134 -36.48 25.75 -45.97
N THR A 135 -36.32 26.85 -45.24
CA THR A 135 -35.29 27.87 -45.53
C THR A 135 -33.92 27.48 -44.96
N ALA A 136 -32.83 27.95 -45.58
CA ALA A 136 -31.45 27.79 -45.08
C ALA A 136 -31.29 28.14 -43.60
N SER A 137 -31.83 29.30 -43.19
CA SER A 137 -31.81 29.73 -41.80
C SER A 137 -32.51 28.71 -40.87
N LYS A 138 -33.66 28.16 -41.27
CA LYS A 138 -34.36 27.13 -40.49
C LYS A 138 -33.55 25.84 -40.38
N ALA A 139 -32.93 25.39 -41.47
CA ALA A 139 -32.15 24.16 -41.48
C ALA A 139 -30.86 24.28 -40.63
N PHE A 140 -30.07 25.34 -40.80
CA PHE A 140 -28.81 25.54 -40.07
C PHE A 140 -29.03 25.85 -38.58
N VAL A 141 -30.06 26.65 -38.24
CA VAL A 141 -30.41 26.90 -36.82
C VAL A 141 -30.87 25.61 -36.15
N SER A 142 -31.66 24.78 -36.84
CA SER A 142 -32.12 23.50 -36.30
C SER A 142 -30.98 22.49 -36.11
N LEU A 143 -30.08 22.38 -37.09
CA LEU A 143 -28.85 21.56 -36.98
C LEU A 143 -28.00 22.00 -35.77
N THR A 144 -27.84 23.30 -35.59
CA THR A 144 -27.10 23.87 -34.45
C THR A 144 -27.79 23.54 -33.11
N LEU A 145 -29.11 23.73 -33.01
CA LEU A 145 -29.86 23.44 -31.79
C LEU A 145 -29.87 21.94 -31.44
N PHE A 146 -29.96 21.04 -32.43
CA PHE A 146 -29.81 19.60 -32.20
C PHE A 146 -28.41 19.24 -31.67
N ASN A 147 -27.35 19.87 -32.19
CA ASN A 147 -25.99 19.68 -31.67
C ASN A 147 -25.82 20.23 -30.24
N ILE A 148 -26.52 21.32 -29.89
CA ILE A 148 -26.51 21.89 -28.53
C ILE A 148 -27.25 20.97 -27.52
N ILE A 149 -28.35 20.32 -27.93
CA ILE A 149 -29.08 19.35 -27.09
C ILE A 149 -28.25 18.09 -26.84
N ARG A 150 -27.45 17.72 -27.83
CA ARG A 150 -26.64 16.51 -27.84
C ARG A 150 -25.61 16.53 -26.70
N THR A 151 -24.73 17.53 -26.58
CA THR A 151 -23.68 17.59 -25.54
C THR A 151 -24.15 17.29 -24.08
N PRO A 152 -25.18 17.97 -23.53
CA PRO A 152 -25.62 17.70 -22.16
C PRO A 152 -26.19 16.29 -21.97
N ILE A 153 -26.79 15.69 -23.00
CA ILE A 153 -27.34 14.34 -22.93
C ILE A 153 -26.22 13.28 -22.84
N SER A 154 -25.12 13.42 -23.61
CA SER A 154 -23.95 12.52 -23.47
C SER A 154 -23.31 12.58 -22.09
N MET A 155 -23.29 13.78 -21.49
CA MET A 155 -22.58 13.99 -20.22
C MET A 155 -23.36 13.46 -19.01
N LEU A 156 -24.69 13.34 -19.11
CA LEU A 156 -25.54 12.94 -17.99
C LEU A 156 -25.21 11.54 -17.46
N PRO A 157 -25.12 10.46 -18.28
CA PRO A 157 -24.75 9.13 -17.80
C PRO A 157 -23.38 9.13 -17.11
N THR A 158 -22.38 9.78 -17.71
CA THR A 158 -21.02 9.88 -17.15
C THR A 158 -21.03 10.63 -15.82
N ALA A 159 -21.76 11.74 -15.71
CA ALA A 159 -21.88 12.49 -14.46
C ALA A 159 -22.54 11.67 -13.34
N VAL A 160 -23.57 10.89 -13.67
CA VAL A 160 -24.21 9.98 -12.70
C VAL A 160 -23.21 8.90 -12.26
N SER A 161 -22.48 8.28 -13.18
CA SER A 161 -21.47 7.27 -12.84
C SER A 161 -20.32 7.85 -12.00
N MET A 162 -19.86 9.06 -12.31
CA MET A 162 -18.86 9.76 -11.49
C MET A 162 -19.37 10.04 -10.08
N ALA A 163 -20.63 10.45 -9.93
CA ALA A 163 -21.23 10.67 -8.62
C ALA A 163 -21.34 9.36 -7.80
N VAL A 164 -21.73 8.25 -8.43
CA VAL A 164 -21.76 6.93 -7.79
C VAL A 164 -20.36 6.47 -7.37
N ASN A 165 -19.36 6.62 -8.26
CA ASN A 165 -17.98 6.27 -7.94
C ASN A 165 -17.43 7.13 -6.80
N ALA A 166 -17.67 8.44 -6.82
CA ALA A 166 -17.29 9.34 -5.75
C ALA A 166 -17.93 8.94 -4.42
N TYR A 167 -19.23 8.59 -4.43
CA TYR A 167 -19.92 8.13 -3.23
C TYR A 167 -19.29 6.86 -2.63
N VAL A 168 -18.96 5.86 -3.46
CA VAL A 168 -18.29 4.64 -2.99
C VAL A 168 -16.87 4.93 -2.46
N SER A 169 -16.11 5.81 -3.11
CA SER A 169 -14.78 6.22 -2.64
C SER A 169 -14.84 6.97 -1.32
N VAL A 170 -15.78 7.91 -1.16
CA VAL A 170 -16.00 8.63 0.10
C VAL A 170 -16.37 7.66 1.21
N LYS A 171 -17.27 6.70 0.94
CA LYS A 171 -17.63 5.67 1.90
C LYS A 171 -16.43 4.85 2.39
N ARG A 172 -15.51 4.46 1.50
CA ARG A 172 -14.28 3.73 1.89
C ARG A 172 -13.35 4.59 2.74
N ILE A 173 -13.21 5.88 2.40
CA ILE A 173 -12.43 6.83 3.18
C ILE A 173 -13.05 7.02 4.57
N GLU A 174 -14.38 7.16 4.63
CA GLU A 174 -15.14 7.28 5.87
C GLU A 174 -14.98 6.03 6.74
N GLU A 175 -15.10 4.83 6.16
CA GLU A 175 -14.87 3.56 6.86
C GLU A 175 -13.46 3.49 7.46
N PHE A 176 -12.43 3.85 6.69
CA PHE A 176 -11.04 3.88 7.16
C PHE A 176 -10.79 4.95 8.24
N LEU A 177 -11.27 6.18 8.03
CA LEU A 177 -11.10 7.28 8.99
C LEU A 177 -11.94 7.10 10.26
N SER A 178 -12.94 6.22 10.23
CA SER A 178 -13.77 5.86 11.39
C SER A 178 -13.30 4.57 12.08
N GLU A 179 -12.20 3.97 11.64
CA GLU A 179 -11.60 2.84 12.36
C GLU A 179 -11.20 3.26 13.77
N LYS A 180 -11.23 2.29 14.70
CA LYS A 180 -10.93 2.54 16.11
C LYS A 180 -9.44 2.81 16.27
N GLU A 181 -9.09 3.94 16.85
CA GLU A 181 -7.71 4.26 17.21
C GLU A 181 -7.25 3.47 18.45
N ILE A 182 -5.93 3.38 18.61
CA ILE A 182 -5.31 2.83 19.81
C ILE A 182 -5.59 3.78 20.97
N ASP A 183 -6.02 3.23 22.11
CA ASP A 183 -6.32 4.03 23.30
C ASP A 183 -5.02 4.49 23.98
N GLU A 184 -4.73 5.78 23.91
CA GLU A 184 -3.54 6.39 24.55
C GLU A 184 -3.52 6.18 26.08
N MET A 185 -4.68 5.94 26.71
CA MET A 185 -4.81 5.68 28.15
C MET A 185 -4.55 4.21 28.52
N THR A 186 -4.23 3.36 27.54
CA THR A 186 -3.87 1.95 27.78
C THR A 186 -2.68 1.85 28.73
N VAL A 187 -1.68 2.73 28.56
CA VAL A 187 -0.47 2.80 29.37
C VAL A 187 -0.37 4.17 30.02
N SER A 188 -0.28 4.21 31.35
CA SER A 188 -0.05 5.44 32.10
C SER A 188 1.41 5.86 31.93
N LYS A 189 1.66 6.85 31.06
CA LYS A 189 2.99 7.43 30.82
C LYS A 189 3.21 8.59 31.79
N LEU A 190 4.12 8.40 32.74
CA LEU A 190 4.46 9.37 33.78
C LEU A 190 5.90 9.88 33.59
N PRO A 191 6.26 11.05 34.12
CA PRO A 191 7.65 11.51 34.12
C PRO A 191 8.53 10.58 34.96
N PHE A 192 9.81 10.51 34.58
CA PHE A 192 10.80 9.75 35.32
C PHE A 192 10.88 10.20 36.79
N THR A 193 10.89 9.25 37.72
CA THR A 193 11.00 9.50 39.17
C THR A 193 11.89 8.43 39.78
N GLU A 194 12.99 8.83 40.44
CA GLU A 194 14.01 7.89 40.96
C GLU A 194 13.48 6.92 42.03
N ASN A 195 12.45 7.32 42.78
CA ASN A 195 11.91 6.54 43.90
C ASN A 195 10.87 5.49 43.49
N GLU A 196 10.47 5.45 42.23
CA GLU A 196 9.44 4.53 41.74
C GLU A 196 9.97 3.66 40.60
N ASN A 197 9.41 2.45 40.47
CA ASN A 197 9.85 1.51 39.44
C ASN A 197 9.50 2.04 38.03
N PRO A 198 10.46 2.11 37.09
CA PRO A 198 10.23 2.64 35.75
C PRO A 198 9.14 1.91 34.96
N ILE A 199 8.98 0.60 35.17
CA ILE A 199 7.89 -0.19 34.58
C ILE A 199 7.18 -0.96 35.67
N GLU A 200 5.86 -0.81 35.71
CA GLU A 200 5.01 -1.51 36.66
C GLU A 200 3.72 -1.98 35.98
N ILE A 201 3.49 -3.29 36.01
CA ILE A 201 2.29 -3.93 35.48
C ILE A 201 1.63 -4.70 36.60
N GLN A 202 0.35 -4.40 36.87
CA GLN A 202 -0.42 -5.01 37.95
C GLN A 202 -1.67 -5.70 37.39
N HIS A 203 -1.71 -7.02 37.52
CA HIS A 203 -2.80 -7.91 37.10
C HIS A 203 -3.33 -7.64 35.68
N ALA A 204 -2.45 -7.25 34.76
CA ALA A 204 -2.86 -6.82 33.45
C ALA A 204 -3.08 -7.97 32.48
N SER A 205 -4.08 -7.85 31.61
CA SER A 205 -4.35 -8.81 30.54
C SER A 205 -4.51 -8.08 29.22
N PHE A 206 -3.97 -8.65 28.15
CA PHE A 206 -3.86 -8.00 26.85
C PHE A 206 -4.39 -8.88 25.71
N THR A 207 -4.84 -8.24 24.64
CA THR A 207 -5.27 -8.88 23.39
C THR A 207 -4.88 -8.02 22.18
N TRP A 208 -4.64 -8.66 21.02
CA TRP A 208 -4.47 -7.96 19.74
C TRP A 208 -5.80 -7.49 19.16
N ASN A 209 -6.89 -8.21 19.42
CA ASN A 209 -8.22 -7.89 18.92
C ASN A 209 -9.21 -7.88 20.08
N ARG A 210 -9.95 -6.77 20.22
CA ARG A 210 -10.98 -6.62 21.28
C ARG A 210 -12.10 -7.66 21.16
N ASP A 211 -12.35 -8.16 19.95
CA ASP A 211 -13.43 -9.11 19.66
C ASP A 211 -12.99 -10.58 19.83
N ASP A 212 -11.69 -10.82 20.00
CA ASP A 212 -11.16 -12.17 20.21
C ASP A 212 -11.19 -12.53 21.71
N PRO A 213 -11.85 -13.64 22.11
CA PRO A 213 -11.86 -14.09 23.50
C PRO A 213 -10.50 -14.61 23.97
N SER A 214 -9.55 -14.85 23.07
CA SER A 214 -8.22 -15.36 23.42
C SER A 214 -7.31 -14.23 23.92
N LEU A 215 -7.00 -14.29 25.22
CA LEU A 215 -6.02 -13.38 25.83
C LEU A 215 -4.60 -13.80 25.43
N LEU A 216 -3.87 -12.86 24.84
CA LEU A 216 -2.45 -12.98 24.48
C LEU A 216 -1.58 -13.09 25.73
N LEU A 217 -1.85 -12.23 26.70
CA LEU A 217 -1.19 -12.17 27.99
C LEU A 217 -2.25 -12.14 29.10
N LYS A 218 -2.05 -12.92 30.17
CA LYS A 218 -3.05 -13.21 31.19
C LYS A 218 -2.51 -12.88 32.59
N HIS A 219 -3.14 -11.92 33.27
CA HIS A 219 -2.81 -11.54 34.66
C HIS A 219 -1.31 -11.33 34.90
N VAL A 220 -0.67 -10.60 34.00
CA VAL A 220 0.75 -10.26 34.07
C VAL A 220 1.00 -9.33 35.26
N ASN A 221 1.99 -9.70 36.08
CA ASN A 221 2.52 -8.89 37.17
C ASN A 221 4.03 -8.78 37.01
N ILE A 222 4.52 -7.61 36.64
CA ILE A 222 5.97 -7.36 36.53
C ILE A 222 6.28 -5.98 37.09
N SER A 223 7.38 -5.90 37.84
CA SER A 223 7.90 -4.65 38.37
C SER A 223 9.40 -4.62 38.08
N VAL A 224 9.84 -3.64 37.30
CA VAL A 224 11.25 -3.50 36.89
C VAL A 224 11.87 -2.35 37.65
N GLN A 225 12.95 -2.64 38.39
CA GLN A 225 13.66 -1.65 39.18
C GLN A 225 14.60 -0.79 38.31
N HIS A 226 14.93 0.40 38.83
CA HIS A 226 15.80 1.35 38.17
C HIS A 226 17.20 0.78 37.88
N SER A 227 17.81 1.18 36.75
CA SER A 227 19.15 0.79 36.29
C SER A 227 19.41 -0.72 36.14
N LYS A 228 18.39 -1.57 36.26
CA LYS A 228 18.57 -3.02 36.13
C LYS A 228 18.48 -3.50 34.68
N LEU A 229 19.21 -4.57 34.41
CA LEU A 229 19.07 -5.38 33.20
C LEU A 229 18.21 -6.61 33.50
N VAL A 230 16.99 -6.64 32.95
CA VAL A 230 16.03 -7.74 33.10
C VAL A 230 15.95 -8.55 31.81
N ALA A 231 16.15 -9.87 31.88
CA ALA A 231 15.96 -10.76 30.74
C ALA A 231 14.54 -11.35 30.70
N LEU A 232 13.93 -11.37 29.52
CA LEU A 232 12.67 -12.07 29.25
C LEU A 232 12.93 -13.34 28.45
N VAL A 233 12.60 -14.49 29.04
CA VAL A 233 12.83 -15.82 28.44
C VAL A 233 11.55 -16.65 28.38
N GLY A 234 11.53 -17.66 27.52
CA GLY A 234 10.40 -18.57 27.35
C GLY A 234 10.33 -19.16 25.95
N LYS A 235 9.45 -20.14 25.76
CA LYS A 235 9.27 -20.85 24.47
C LYS A 235 8.92 -19.91 23.31
N VAL A 236 9.21 -20.33 22.09
CA VAL A 236 8.81 -19.56 20.89
C VAL A 236 7.28 -19.42 20.88
N GLY A 237 6.77 -18.22 20.64
CA GLY A 237 5.33 -17.94 20.61
C GLY A 237 4.66 -17.78 21.99
N CYS A 238 5.39 -17.74 23.10
CA CYS A 238 4.79 -17.57 24.44
C CYS A 238 4.35 -16.13 24.79
N GLY A 239 4.61 -15.14 23.93
CA GLY A 239 4.20 -13.75 24.11
C GLY A 239 5.29 -12.76 24.57
N LYS A 240 6.58 -13.06 24.42
CA LYS A 240 7.70 -12.18 24.82
C LYS A 240 7.68 -10.81 24.14
N SER A 241 7.76 -10.80 22.80
CA SER A 241 7.69 -9.56 22.01
C SER A 241 6.36 -8.85 22.22
N SER A 242 5.26 -9.61 22.38
CA SER A 242 3.95 -9.07 22.74
C SER A 242 3.91 -8.35 24.09
N LEU A 243 4.72 -8.76 25.08
CA LEU A 243 4.84 -8.04 26.34
C LEU A 243 5.53 -6.68 26.14
N LEU A 244 6.57 -6.60 25.30
CA LEU A 244 7.20 -5.33 24.95
C LEU A 244 6.22 -4.39 24.24
N GLN A 245 5.46 -4.92 23.28
CA GLN A 245 4.42 -4.16 22.56
C GLN A 245 3.31 -3.68 23.51
N SER A 246 2.98 -4.46 24.53
CA SER A 246 2.02 -4.06 25.57
C SER A 246 2.55 -2.96 26.49
N ILE A 247 3.86 -2.90 26.74
CA ILE A 247 4.51 -1.80 27.47
C ILE A 247 4.51 -0.51 26.64
N LEU A 248 4.69 -0.61 25.31
CA LEU A 248 4.63 0.54 24.41
C LEU A 248 3.21 1.10 24.25
N GLY A 249 2.20 0.26 24.45
CA GLY A 249 0.78 0.59 24.31
C GLY A 249 0.18 0.19 22.96
N GLU A 250 0.84 -0.68 22.20
CA GLU A 250 0.40 -1.13 20.86
C GLU A 250 -0.64 -2.26 20.93
N THR A 251 -0.87 -2.85 22.11
CA THR A 251 -1.89 -3.88 22.34
C THR A 251 -3.07 -3.33 23.14
N HIS A 252 -4.23 -3.99 23.08
CA HIS A 252 -5.38 -3.59 23.88
C HIS A 252 -5.31 -4.21 25.28
N LYS A 253 -5.32 -3.36 26.32
CA LYS A 253 -5.46 -3.79 27.71
C LYS A 253 -6.93 -4.05 28.04
N VAL A 254 -7.24 -5.28 28.46
CA VAL A 254 -8.58 -5.72 28.89
C VAL A 254 -8.81 -5.44 30.37
N SER A 255 -7.78 -5.64 31.19
CA SER A 255 -7.83 -5.43 32.64
C SER A 255 -6.47 -5.02 33.19
N GLY A 256 -6.44 -4.54 34.43
CA GLY A 256 -5.21 -4.20 35.17
C GLY A 256 -4.65 -2.81 34.86
N VAL A 257 -3.47 -2.53 35.39
CA VAL A 257 -2.80 -1.23 35.28
C VAL A 257 -1.39 -1.43 34.72
N VAL A 258 -0.99 -0.54 33.81
CA VAL A 258 0.34 -0.49 33.20
C VAL A 258 0.85 0.93 33.37
N THR A 259 1.99 1.07 34.02
CA THR A 259 2.63 2.35 34.29
C THR A 259 4.05 2.32 33.76
N VAL A 260 4.42 3.33 32.96
CA VAL A 260 5.75 3.53 32.41
C VAL A 260 6.22 4.93 32.77
N ARG A 261 7.38 5.05 33.42
CA ARG A 261 7.93 6.31 33.91
C ARG A 261 9.21 6.69 33.16
N GLY A 262 9.15 7.75 32.37
CA GLY A 262 10.26 8.22 31.56
C GLY A 262 10.14 7.88 30.07
N SER A 263 11.19 8.23 29.33
CA SER A 263 11.31 8.01 27.89
C SER A 263 11.68 6.56 27.56
N VAL A 264 11.16 6.04 26.45
CA VAL A 264 11.37 4.63 26.02
C VAL A 264 12.07 4.60 24.67
N ALA A 265 13.13 3.79 24.56
CA ALA A 265 13.73 3.37 23.29
C ALA A 265 13.36 1.91 23.01
N TYR A 266 12.91 1.62 21.80
CA TYR A 266 12.55 0.27 21.37
C TYR A 266 13.44 -0.18 20.20
N VAL A 267 14.03 -1.37 20.33
CA VAL A 267 14.77 -2.06 19.26
C VAL A 267 13.98 -3.30 18.87
N PRO A 268 13.34 -3.32 17.69
CA PRO A 268 12.52 -4.44 17.24
C PRO A 268 13.37 -5.64 16.78
N GLN A 269 12.76 -6.83 16.80
CA GLN A 269 13.36 -8.07 16.30
C GLN A 269 13.72 -7.99 14.80
N GLU A 270 12.90 -7.31 14.00
CA GLU A 270 13.23 -6.93 12.64
C GLU A 270 13.57 -5.44 12.58
N ALA A 271 14.85 -5.14 12.39
CA ALA A 271 15.34 -3.77 12.32
C ALA A 271 14.70 -2.98 11.16
N TRP A 272 14.02 -1.89 11.49
CA TRP A 272 13.43 -0.97 10.52
C TRP A 272 14.35 0.23 10.24
N ILE A 273 14.64 0.46 8.96
CA ILE A 273 15.58 1.49 8.48
C ILE A 273 14.83 2.41 7.50
N GLN A 274 14.94 3.71 7.72
CA GLN A 274 14.38 4.75 6.86
C GLN A 274 15.19 4.89 5.57
N ASN A 275 14.53 5.34 4.51
CA ASN A 275 15.15 5.64 3.22
C ASN A 275 15.91 6.99 3.28
N LEU A 276 16.95 7.05 4.13
CA LEU A 276 17.81 8.19 4.41
C LEU A 276 19.26 7.71 4.58
N THR A 277 20.20 8.61 4.85
CA THR A 277 21.60 8.23 5.12
C THR A 277 21.74 7.36 6.38
N VAL A 278 22.85 6.64 6.54
CA VAL A 278 23.14 5.88 7.77
C VAL A 278 23.16 6.83 8.97
N ARG A 279 23.76 8.01 8.81
CA ARG A 279 23.80 9.05 9.85
C ARG A 279 22.40 9.48 10.26
N ASP A 280 21.55 9.86 9.32
CA ASP A 280 20.18 10.33 9.62
C ASP A 280 19.34 9.23 10.28
N ASN A 281 19.56 7.98 9.89
CA ASN A 281 18.94 6.83 10.53
C ASN A 281 19.33 6.69 12.01
N ILE A 282 20.58 6.99 12.38
CA ILE A 282 21.04 6.93 13.78
C ILE A 282 20.57 8.17 14.56
N LEU A 283 20.66 9.36 13.96
CA LEU A 283 20.22 10.62 14.58
C LEU A 283 18.71 10.64 14.85
N PHE A 284 17.93 10.12 13.91
CA PHE A 284 16.47 9.95 14.01
C PHE A 284 15.75 11.21 14.49
N GLY A 285 16.10 12.35 13.87
CA GLY A 285 15.50 13.67 14.16
C GLY A 285 16.13 14.44 15.33
N ARG A 286 17.15 13.91 16.01
CA ARG A 286 17.95 14.68 16.97
C ARG A 286 19.09 15.44 16.30
N ASP A 287 19.55 16.49 16.95
CA ASP A 287 20.74 17.24 16.55
C ASP A 287 21.98 16.35 16.55
N PHE A 288 22.94 16.66 15.68
CA PHE A 288 24.19 15.93 15.52
C PHE A 288 25.20 16.33 16.61
N ASP A 289 25.51 15.40 17.50
CA ASP A 289 26.58 15.48 18.48
C ASP A 289 27.67 14.47 18.12
N GLN A 290 28.80 14.98 17.65
CA GLN A 290 29.95 14.19 17.21
C GLN A 290 30.41 13.18 18.27
N THR A 291 30.50 13.62 19.53
CA THR A 291 31.10 12.79 20.61
C THR A 291 30.23 11.58 20.90
N ARG A 292 28.93 11.80 21.03
CA ARG A 292 27.94 10.75 21.29
C ARG A 292 27.70 9.87 20.08
N TYR A 293 27.77 10.44 18.89
CA TYR A 293 27.65 9.70 17.64
C TYR A 293 28.82 8.73 17.46
N ASP A 294 30.05 9.19 17.64
CA ASP A 294 31.26 8.35 17.57
C ASP A 294 31.28 7.27 18.65
N GLU A 295 30.81 7.59 19.86
CA GLU A 295 30.67 6.62 20.95
C GLU A 295 29.65 5.53 20.62
N ALA A 296 28.48 5.90 20.08
CA ALA A 296 27.47 4.95 19.64
C ALA A 296 27.96 4.06 18.48
N LEU A 297 28.66 4.64 17.49
CA LEU A 297 29.24 3.89 16.37
C LEU A 297 30.29 2.87 16.83
N ARG A 298 31.17 3.29 17.75
CA ARG A 298 32.22 2.42 18.28
C ARG A 298 31.62 1.26 19.09
N ALA A 299 30.76 1.57 20.06
CA ALA A 299 30.16 0.56 20.93
C ALA A 299 29.24 -0.41 20.15
N CYS A 300 28.58 0.07 19.09
CA CYS A 300 27.81 -0.78 18.19
C CYS A 300 28.65 -1.45 17.09
N GLN A 301 29.98 -1.34 17.13
CA GLN A 301 30.92 -1.99 16.20
C GLN A 301 30.65 -1.64 14.72
N LEU A 302 30.12 -0.45 14.42
CA LEU A 302 29.74 -0.04 13.06
C LEU A 302 30.88 0.57 12.23
N GLU A 303 32.00 0.95 12.87
CA GLU A 303 33.13 1.63 12.21
C GLU A 303 33.65 0.84 10.99
N LYS A 304 33.79 -0.48 11.11
CA LYS A 304 34.25 -1.35 10.00
C LYS A 304 33.23 -1.45 8.87
N ASP A 305 31.93 -1.45 9.19
CA ASP A 305 30.88 -1.49 8.17
C ASP A 305 30.83 -0.19 7.39
N LEU A 306 30.97 0.94 8.07
CA LEU A 306 31.00 2.25 7.42
C LEU A 306 32.18 2.38 6.45
N GLN A 307 33.35 1.82 6.78
CA GLN A 307 34.52 1.82 5.87
C GLN A 307 34.28 1.03 4.57
N LEU A 308 33.36 0.06 4.57
CA LEU A 308 33.01 -0.71 3.38
C LEU A 308 31.99 0.02 2.49
N LEU A 309 31.29 1.02 3.03
CA LEU A 309 30.32 1.81 2.27
C LEU A 309 31.01 2.90 1.46
N THR A 310 30.53 3.12 0.23
CA THR A 310 31.14 4.03 -0.76
C THR A 310 31.30 5.47 -0.24
N ALA A 311 30.37 5.95 0.59
CA ALA A 311 30.42 7.28 1.20
C ALA A 311 30.37 7.24 2.74
N GLY A 312 30.78 6.14 3.35
CA GLY A 312 30.74 6.01 4.81
C GLY A 312 29.33 6.14 5.37
N ASP A 313 29.18 6.96 6.41
CA ASP A 313 27.90 7.23 7.10
C ASP A 313 26.94 8.15 6.32
N ALA A 314 27.45 8.88 5.31
CA ALA A 314 26.65 9.66 4.38
C ALA A 314 26.00 8.81 3.27
N THR A 315 26.28 7.51 3.23
CA THR A 315 25.69 6.59 2.25
C THR A 315 24.18 6.48 2.46
N GLU A 316 23.40 6.64 1.39
CA GLU A 316 21.95 6.47 1.42
C GLU A 316 21.57 5.01 1.54
N ILE A 317 20.71 4.70 2.51
CA ILE A 317 20.19 3.37 2.69
C ILE A 317 18.89 3.26 1.88
N GLY A 318 18.89 2.42 0.83
CA GLY A 318 17.72 2.24 -0.03
C GLY A 318 16.49 1.64 0.68
N GLU A 319 15.34 1.55 -0.01
CA GLU A 319 14.07 1.11 0.59
C GLU A 319 14.23 -0.23 1.36
N ARG A 320 13.81 -0.23 2.64
CA ARG A 320 13.97 -1.36 3.60
C ARG A 320 15.42 -1.80 3.86
N GLY A 321 16.38 -0.96 3.53
CA GLY A 321 17.81 -1.19 3.73
C GLY A 321 18.40 -2.34 2.93
N ILE A 322 18.01 -2.48 1.65
CA ILE A 322 18.50 -3.58 0.78
C ILE A 322 20.04 -3.67 0.68
N ASN A 323 20.74 -2.58 1.00
CA ASN A 323 22.20 -2.44 0.95
C ASN A 323 22.91 -2.99 2.19
N LEU A 324 22.18 -3.24 3.29
CA LEU A 324 22.75 -3.71 4.55
C LEU A 324 22.39 -5.18 4.82
N SER A 325 23.33 -5.93 5.41
CA SER A 325 23.06 -7.27 5.94
C SER A 325 22.13 -7.22 7.16
N GLY A 326 21.51 -8.35 7.53
CA GLY A 326 20.62 -8.41 8.71
C GLY A 326 21.29 -7.94 10.00
N GLY A 327 22.53 -8.39 10.25
CA GLY A 327 23.32 -7.96 11.41
C GLY A 327 23.74 -6.49 11.36
N GLN A 328 24.00 -5.93 10.17
CA GLN A 328 24.26 -4.49 10.02
C GLN A 328 23.02 -3.66 10.33
N LYS A 329 21.84 -4.05 9.81
CA LYS A 329 20.57 -3.38 10.13
C LYS A 329 20.30 -3.38 11.62
N GLN A 330 20.52 -4.52 12.29
CA GLN A 330 20.35 -4.61 13.75
C GLN A 330 21.30 -3.69 14.51
N ARG A 331 22.57 -3.62 14.12
CA ARG A 331 23.54 -2.70 14.75
C ARG A 331 23.20 -1.24 14.53
N VAL A 332 22.71 -0.85 13.34
CA VAL A 332 22.22 0.52 13.09
C VAL A 332 20.99 0.82 13.95
N SER A 333 20.05 -0.12 14.09
CA SER A 333 18.87 0.01 14.95
C SER A 333 19.26 0.17 16.43
N LEU A 334 20.24 -0.60 16.90
CA LEU A 334 20.76 -0.48 18.26
C LEU A 334 21.50 0.85 18.47
N ALA A 335 22.35 1.27 17.52
CA ALA A 335 23.04 2.55 17.57
C ALA A 335 22.05 3.73 17.62
N ARG A 336 20.95 3.66 16.85
CA ARG A 336 19.83 4.61 16.93
C ARG A 336 19.27 4.69 18.34
N ALA A 337 18.99 3.54 18.97
CA ALA A 337 18.47 3.53 20.34
C ALA A 337 19.47 4.14 21.34
N VAL A 338 20.74 3.76 21.28
CA VAL A 338 21.81 4.31 22.14
C VAL A 338 21.95 5.82 21.95
N TYR A 339 21.92 6.28 20.69
CA TYR A 339 21.98 7.70 20.36
C TYR A 339 20.74 8.48 20.83
N GLN A 340 19.63 7.85 21.22
CA GLN A 340 18.47 8.54 21.80
C GLN A 340 18.60 8.75 23.32
N ASP A 341 19.45 8.01 24.06
CA ASP A 341 19.62 8.16 25.53
C ASP A 341 18.28 8.23 26.28
N SER A 342 17.39 7.28 26.00
CA SER A 342 16.14 7.15 26.72
C SER A 342 16.37 6.64 28.15
N ASP A 343 15.36 6.71 29.01
CA ASP A 343 15.43 6.20 30.39
C ASP A 343 15.27 4.67 30.44
N ILE A 344 14.45 4.15 29.53
CA ILE A 344 14.06 2.75 29.42
C ILE A 344 14.41 2.22 28.02
N TYR A 345 15.03 1.03 27.96
CA TYR A 345 15.34 0.32 26.72
C TYR A 345 14.62 -1.01 26.65
N LEU A 346 13.82 -1.19 25.61
CA LEU A 346 13.13 -2.43 25.28
C LEU A 346 13.84 -3.06 24.06
N LEU A 347 14.53 -4.18 24.29
CA LEU A 347 15.38 -4.82 23.29
C LEU A 347 14.79 -6.18 22.91
N ASP A 348 14.26 -6.29 21.69
CA ASP A 348 13.60 -7.50 21.19
C ASP A 348 14.57 -8.33 20.34
N ASP A 349 15.33 -9.20 21.01
CA ASP A 349 16.33 -10.09 20.40
C ASP A 349 17.35 -9.40 19.46
N PRO A 350 18.00 -8.30 19.91
CA PRO A 350 18.87 -7.49 19.05
C PRO A 350 20.14 -8.22 18.58
N LEU A 351 20.48 -9.36 19.21
CA LEU A 351 21.71 -10.11 18.96
C LEU A 351 21.52 -11.37 18.09
N ALA A 352 20.30 -11.70 17.66
CA ALA A 352 20.04 -12.94 16.93
C ALA A 352 20.61 -12.99 15.50
N ALA A 353 20.74 -11.83 14.86
CA ALA A 353 21.21 -11.72 13.48
C ALA A 353 22.70 -11.37 13.35
N VAL A 354 23.42 -11.22 14.47
CA VAL A 354 24.86 -10.92 14.50
C VAL A 354 25.66 -12.18 14.83
N ASP A 355 26.91 -12.23 14.37
CA ASP A 355 27.84 -13.30 14.74
C ASP A 355 28.15 -13.27 16.24
N SER A 356 28.58 -14.39 16.81
CA SER A 356 28.83 -14.54 18.25
C SER A 356 29.89 -13.56 18.77
N HIS A 357 30.96 -13.33 18.01
CA HIS A 357 32.05 -12.43 18.42
C HIS A 357 31.59 -10.97 18.51
N VAL A 358 30.89 -10.47 17.47
CA VAL A 358 30.28 -9.14 17.49
C VAL A 358 29.19 -9.07 18.58
N GLY A 359 28.38 -10.12 18.72
CA GLY A 359 27.36 -10.22 19.77
C GLY A 359 27.94 -10.03 21.18
N LYS A 360 29.06 -10.68 21.50
CA LYS A 360 29.77 -10.52 22.78
C LYS A 360 30.20 -9.08 23.01
N LYS A 361 30.80 -8.44 21.99
CA LYS A 361 31.21 -7.03 22.09
C LYS A 361 30.01 -6.10 22.30
N LEU A 362 28.94 -6.26 21.53
CA LEU A 362 27.71 -5.48 21.69
C LEU A 362 27.12 -5.66 23.10
N PHE A 363 27.12 -6.88 23.62
CA PHE A 363 26.65 -7.14 24.97
C PHE A 363 27.53 -6.43 26.01
N HIS A 364 28.86 -6.56 25.94
CA HIS A 364 29.76 -5.95 26.92
C HIS A 364 29.85 -4.42 26.85
N GLU A 365 29.85 -3.85 25.64
CA GLU A 365 30.06 -2.42 25.39
C GLU A 365 28.75 -1.61 25.41
N VAL A 366 27.59 -2.22 25.14
CA VAL A 366 26.29 -1.52 25.08
C VAL A 366 25.32 -2.00 26.15
N ILE A 367 24.93 -3.27 26.12
CA ILE A 367 23.73 -3.76 26.84
C ILE A 367 24.03 -4.10 28.30
N GLY A 368 25.16 -4.74 28.55
CA GLY A 368 25.56 -5.35 29.83
C GLY A 368 25.93 -4.34 30.91
N LYS A 369 26.39 -4.86 32.05
CA LYS A 369 26.71 -4.06 33.25
C LYS A 369 27.88 -3.10 33.05
N SER A 370 28.80 -3.41 32.14
CA SER A 370 29.94 -2.57 31.76
C SER A 370 29.66 -1.62 30.61
N GLY A 371 28.49 -1.71 29.98
CA GLY A 371 28.19 -1.01 28.73
C GLY A 371 27.77 0.44 28.90
N LEU A 372 27.51 1.11 27.78
CA LEU A 372 27.00 2.48 27.72
C LEU A 372 25.64 2.63 28.43
N LEU A 373 24.80 1.60 28.38
CA LEU A 373 23.46 1.65 28.96
C LEU A 373 23.42 1.24 30.44
N ARG A 374 24.57 1.07 31.12
CA ARG A 374 24.68 0.55 32.49
C ARG A 374 23.81 1.25 33.53
N ASP A 375 23.60 2.56 33.38
CA ASP A 375 22.84 3.37 34.33
C ASP A 375 21.35 3.43 33.98
N LYS A 376 20.94 2.82 32.86
CA LYS A 376 19.56 2.84 32.32
C LYS A 376 18.81 1.54 32.60
N THR A 377 17.48 1.64 32.58
CA THR A 377 16.61 0.47 32.77
C THR A 377 16.49 -0.28 31.45
N ARG A 378 16.75 -1.59 31.45
CA ARG A 378 16.80 -2.39 30.22
C ARG A 378 15.99 -3.67 30.37
N ILE A 379 15.16 -3.95 29.39
CA ILE A 379 14.50 -5.25 29.22
C ILE A 379 15.06 -5.88 27.94
N LEU A 380 15.70 -7.04 28.08
CA LEU A 380 16.27 -7.83 27.00
C LEU A 380 15.45 -9.09 26.78
N VAL A 381 14.69 -9.15 25.69
CA VAL A 381 14.18 -10.43 25.16
C VAL A 381 15.32 -11.07 24.40
N THR A 382 15.65 -12.32 24.72
CA THR A 382 16.74 -13.04 24.06
C THR A 382 16.46 -14.54 23.98
N HIS A 383 16.87 -15.16 22.88
CA HIS A 383 17.00 -16.61 22.76
C HIS A 383 18.38 -17.14 23.15
N GLY A 384 19.39 -16.25 23.23
CA GLY A 384 20.75 -16.58 23.66
C GLY A 384 20.82 -16.79 25.17
N ILE A 385 21.02 -18.05 25.58
CA ILE A 385 21.09 -18.45 27.00
C ILE A 385 22.36 -17.96 27.70
N HIS A 386 23.46 -17.83 26.98
CA HIS A 386 24.76 -17.39 27.53
C HIS A 386 24.75 -15.95 28.05
N TRP A 387 23.74 -15.14 27.69
CA TRP A 387 23.59 -13.79 28.24
C TRP A 387 22.94 -13.78 29.63
N LEU A 388 22.19 -14.83 29.98
CA LEU A 388 21.35 -14.89 31.18
C LEU A 388 22.13 -14.83 32.52
N PRO A 389 23.34 -15.41 32.66
CA PRO A 389 24.14 -15.25 33.87
C PRO A 389 24.57 -13.81 34.15
N HIS A 390 24.61 -12.95 33.13
CA HIS A 390 25.09 -11.58 33.22
C HIS A 390 23.99 -10.54 33.46
N VAL A 391 22.72 -10.96 33.54
CA VAL A 391 21.60 -10.05 33.84
C VAL A 391 21.34 -9.98 35.34
N ASP A 392 20.63 -8.94 35.78
CA ASP A 392 20.29 -8.78 37.21
C ASP A 392 19.11 -9.66 37.61
N GLU A 393 18.17 -9.85 36.68
CA GLU A 393 16.91 -10.53 36.94
C GLU A 393 16.38 -11.18 35.67
N ILE A 394 15.76 -12.35 35.81
CA ILE A 394 15.17 -13.12 34.72
C ILE A 394 13.69 -13.29 35.00
N VAL A 395 12.88 -13.05 33.98
CA VAL A 395 11.43 -13.25 33.99
C VAL A 395 11.09 -14.30 32.94
N VAL A 396 10.48 -15.41 33.39
CA VAL A 396 10.08 -16.51 32.52
C VAL A 396 8.62 -16.36 32.15
N ILE A 397 8.33 -16.35 30.85
CA ILE A 397 6.97 -16.34 30.31
C ILE A 397 6.64 -17.72 29.76
N ASP A 398 5.55 -18.29 30.27
CA ASP A 398 4.94 -19.51 29.74
C ASP A 398 3.45 -19.30 29.45
N ASN A 399 3.02 -19.68 28.24
CA ASN A 399 1.62 -19.60 27.79
C ASN A 399 0.93 -18.24 28.08
N GLY A 400 1.65 -17.14 27.89
CA GLY A 400 1.15 -15.77 28.12
C GLY A 400 1.04 -15.37 29.59
N ARG A 401 1.64 -16.12 30.52
CA ARG A 401 1.70 -15.80 31.96
C ARG A 401 3.15 -15.73 32.41
N ILE A 402 3.42 -14.92 33.42
CA ILE A 402 4.72 -14.95 34.11
C ILE A 402 4.70 -16.17 35.03
N SER A 403 5.63 -17.10 34.81
CA SER A 403 5.74 -18.32 35.61
C SER A 403 6.65 -18.12 36.82
N GLU A 404 7.83 -17.55 36.61
CA GLU A 404 8.86 -17.34 37.63
C GLU A 404 9.64 -16.05 37.35
N GLN A 405 10.17 -15.44 38.42
CA GLN A 405 10.99 -14.23 38.38
C GLN A 405 12.07 -14.31 39.48
N GLY A 406 13.32 -14.00 39.15
CA GLY A 406 14.43 -14.03 40.10
C GLY A 406 15.81 -13.91 39.47
N SER A 407 16.86 -14.05 40.28
CA SER A 407 18.24 -14.10 39.79
C SER A 407 18.55 -15.44 39.12
N TYR A 408 19.56 -15.47 38.25
CA TYR A 408 19.97 -16.68 37.54
C TYR A 408 20.27 -17.85 38.47
N GLU A 409 21.04 -17.62 39.53
CA GLU A 409 21.41 -18.67 40.49
C GLU A 409 20.18 -19.18 41.26
N HIS A 410 19.31 -18.27 41.71
CA HIS A 410 18.10 -18.64 42.44
C HIS A 410 17.16 -19.51 41.59
N LEU A 411 16.93 -19.14 40.34
CA LEU A 411 16.03 -19.90 39.44
C LEU A 411 16.62 -21.24 38.99
N LEU A 412 17.95 -21.35 38.93
CA LEU A 412 18.62 -22.61 38.58
C LEU A 412 18.49 -23.65 39.70
N ASP A 413 18.54 -23.22 40.96
CA ASP A 413 18.50 -24.10 42.13
C ASP A 413 17.09 -24.66 42.43
N HIS A 414 16.03 -23.96 41.99
CA HIS A 414 14.64 -24.32 42.28
C HIS A 414 14.06 -25.45 41.39
N ASP A 415 14.82 -25.95 40.40
CA ASP A 415 14.39 -26.93 39.38
C ASP A 415 13.00 -26.65 38.75
N GLY A 416 12.63 -25.37 38.63
CA GLY A 416 11.33 -24.91 38.13
C GLY A 416 11.22 -24.85 36.60
N PRO A 417 10.16 -24.22 36.06
CA PRO A 417 10.00 -23.87 34.65
C PRO A 417 11.26 -23.32 33.97
N PHE A 418 12.06 -22.48 34.67
CA PHE A 418 13.32 -21.98 34.13
C PHE A 418 14.35 -23.09 33.87
N ALA A 419 14.62 -23.93 34.89
CA ALA A 419 15.56 -25.05 34.78
C ALA A 419 15.11 -26.07 33.72
N SER A 420 13.81 -26.34 33.65
CA SER A 420 13.20 -27.19 32.62
C SER A 420 13.40 -26.60 31.21
N PHE A 421 13.20 -25.28 31.04
CA PHE A 421 13.46 -24.59 29.78
C PHE A 421 14.93 -24.69 29.35
N LEU A 422 15.88 -24.53 30.29
CA LEU A 422 17.31 -24.72 30.00
C LEU A 422 17.62 -26.17 29.58
N LYS A 423 17.09 -27.17 30.29
CA LYS A 423 17.25 -28.60 29.95
C LYS A 423 16.73 -28.89 28.54
N GLU A 424 15.50 -28.48 28.24
CA GLU A 424 14.86 -28.68 26.93
C GLU A 424 15.66 -28.01 25.80
N PHE A 425 16.17 -26.79 26.04
CA PHE A 425 16.99 -26.11 25.06
C PHE A 425 18.32 -26.84 24.78
N PHE A 426 19.04 -27.25 25.83
CA PHE A 426 20.32 -27.96 25.65
C PHE A 426 20.15 -29.33 24.98
N LEU A 427 19.03 -30.01 25.22
CA LEU A 427 18.69 -31.26 24.54
C LEU A 427 18.43 -31.01 23.04
N HIS A 428 17.60 -30.03 22.68
CA HIS A 428 17.29 -29.72 21.29
C HIS A 428 18.47 -29.16 20.50
N ASP A 429 19.35 -28.38 21.13
CA ASP A 429 20.58 -27.89 20.49
C ASP A 429 21.54 -29.06 20.16
N GLY A 430 21.63 -30.05 21.06
CA GLY A 430 22.36 -31.30 20.81
C GLY A 430 21.80 -32.09 19.63
N GLU A 431 20.48 -32.17 19.48
CA GLU A 431 19.82 -32.85 18.36
C GLU A 431 19.99 -32.10 17.04
N ARG A 432 19.90 -30.77 17.03
CA ARG A 432 20.13 -29.94 15.83
C ARG A 432 21.55 -30.10 15.30
N LYS A 433 22.56 -30.08 16.18
CA LYS A 433 23.96 -30.34 15.81
C LYS A 433 24.18 -31.77 15.31
N ARG A 434 23.43 -32.75 15.85
CA ARG A 434 23.47 -34.15 15.39
C ARG A 434 22.83 -34.34 14.00
N ALA A 435 21.80 -33.56 13.69
CA ALA A 435 21.13 -33.57 12.38
C ALA A 435 21.87 -32.75 11.30
N SER A 436 22.69 -31.76 11.68
CA SER A 436 23.59 -31.07 10.73
C SER A 436 24.81 -31.92 10.38
N ARG A 437 25.40 -32.64 11.35
CA ARG A 437 26.53 -33.57 11.10
C ARG A 437 26.17 -34.79 10.26
N SER A 438 24.91 -35.19 10.15
CA SER A 438 24.49 -36.35 9.36
C SER A 438 24.36 -36.09 7.85
N ARG A 439 24.71 -34.89 7.36
CA ARG A 439 24.67 -34.54 5.93
C ARG A 439 25.99 -34.64 5.19
N ASP A 440 27.11 -34.84 5.87
CA ASP A 440 28.42 -35.03 5.23
C ASP A 440 28.96 -36.46 5.43
N VAL A 441 29.00 -37.19 4.31
CA VAL A 441 29.73 -38.43 3.98
C VAL A 441 29.50 -39.68 4.85
N SER A 442 29.06 -40.75 4.17
CA SER A 442 29.03 -42.13 4.65
C SER A 442 30.43 -42.65 5.00
N VAL A 443 30.76 -42.73 6.28
CA VAL A 443 31.92 -43.49 6.79
C VAL A 443 31.45 -44.43 7.90
N SER A 444 32.00 -45.65 7.89
CA SER A 444 31.55 -46.78 8.71
C SER A 444 31.70 -46.55 10.22
N ILE A 445 30.81 -47.18 10.99
CA ILE A 445 30.59 -47.03 12.44
C ILE A 445 31.80 -47.45 13.31
N ALA A 446 32.87 -48.03 12.73
CA ALA A 446 34.00 -48.56 13.49
C ALA A 446 35.18 -47.58 13.71
N GLU A 447 35.32 -46.51 12.91
CA GLU A 447 36.47 -45.59 13.03
C GLU A 447 36.19 -44.33 13.87
N ILE A 448 34.91 -44.00 14.11
CA ILE A 448 34.53 -42.79 14.88
C ILE A 448 34.70 -43.00 16.39
N ALA A 449 34.71 -44.24 16.88
CA ALA A 449 34.87 -44.52 18.31
C ALA A 449 36.32 -44.30 18.83
N ALA A 450 37.30 -44.08 17.96
CA ALA A 450 38.71 -43.96 18.31
C ALA A 450 39.30 -42.55 18.11
N ALA A 451 38.55 -41.60 17.54
CA ALA A 451 39.02 -40.22 17.40
C ALA A 451 38.50 -39.36 18.56
N ALA A 452 39.43 -38.91 19.41
CA ALA A 452 39.21 -37.81 20.32
C ALA A 452 38.69 -36.58 19.54
N PRO A 453 37.85 -35.72 20.14
CA PRO A 453 37.28 -34.60 19.40
C PRO A 453 38.39 -33.61 19.03
N GLU A 454 38.68 -33.50 17.74
CA GLU A 454 39.34 -32.31 17.20
C GLU A 454 38.32 -31.15 17.22
N GLU A 455 38.74 -30.07 17.86
CA GLU A 455 37.99 -28.87 18.19
C GLU A 455 37.70 -28.04 16.91
N GLU A 456 36.42 -27.91 16.56
CA GLU A 456 35.93 -26.66 15.95
C GLU A 456 35.61 -25.73 17.13
N GLU A 457 36.05 -24.47 17.05
CA GLU A 457 35.90 -23.40 18.06
C GLU A 457 34.45 -23.24 18.57
N GLU A 458 33.99 -24.16 19.41
CA GLU A 458 33.02 -23.83 20.44
C GLU A 458 33.73 -22.82 21.34
N ASP A 459 33.06 -21.70 21.65
CA ASP A 459 33.49 -20.85 22.75
C ASP A 459 33.69 -21.78 23.96
N GLU A 460 34.94 -22.02 24.34
CA GLU A 460 35.37 -22.95 25.40
C GLU A 460 34.56 -22.69 26.68
N GLU A 461 34.18 -21.43 26.87
CA GLU A 461 33.32 -20.88 27.90
C GLU A 461 31.86 -21.38 27.84
N LEU A 462 31.23 -21.44 26.66
CA LEU A 462 29.86 -21.96 26.49
C LEU A 462 29.81 -23.48 26.71
N ALA A 463 30.82 -24.21 26.24
CA ALA A 463 30.94 -25.64 26.47
C ALA A 463 31.19 -25.96 27.96
N ALA A 464 32.08 -25.20 28.61
CA ALA A 464 32.34 -25.29 30.05
C ALA A 464 31.11 -24.91 30.87
N GLU A 465 30.38 -23.87 30.47
CA GLU A 465 29.16 -23.42 31.15
C GLU A 465 28.02 -24.43 30.97
N LYS A 466 27.84 -24.97 29.77
CA LYS A 466 26.91 -26.08 29.51
C LYS A 466 27.21 -27.30 30.40
N ALA A 467 28.48 -27.68 30.52
CA ALA A 467 28.90 -28.77 31.39
C ALA A 467 28.63 -28.47 32.87
N LYS A 468 28.94 -27.24 33.32
CA LYS A 468 28.72 -26.77 34.69
C LYS A 468 27.23 -26.71 35.05
N ILE A 469 26.38 -26.25 34.13
CA ILE A 469 24.92 -26.17 34.30
C ILE A 469 24.32 -27.57 34.38
N LEU A 470 24.68 -28.47 33.45
CA LEU A 470 24.20 -29.86 33.47
C LEU A 470 24.64 -30.60 34.74
N GLN A 471 25.87 -30.36 35.22
CA GLN A 471 26.35 -30.92 36.47
C GLN A 471 25.59 -30.39 37.70
N ARG A 472 25.33 -29.08 37.76
CA ARG A 472 24.52 -28.46 38.83
C ARG A 472 23.08 -28.98 38.84
N LEU A 473 22.44 -29.03 37.68
CA LEU A 473 21.08 -29.55 37.53
C LEU A 473 20.97 -31.02 37.96
N ALA A 474 22.00 -31.84 37.67
CA ALA A 474 22.05 -33.22 38.14
C ALA A 474 22.21 -33.34 39.67
N SER A 475 22.98 -32.45 40.31
CA SER A 475 23.16 -32.44 41.76
C SER A 475 21.91 -32.04 42.55
N CYS A 476 21.08 -31.13 42.02
CA CYS A 476 19.80 -30.75 42.65
C CYS A 476 18.75 -31.87 42.57
N THR A 477 18.77 -32.69 41.52
CA THR A 477 17.86 -33.85 41.42
C THR A 477 18.20 -34.98 42.41
N SER A 478 19.45 -35.10 42.87
CA SER A 478 19.83 -36.09 43.88
C SER A 478 19.40 -35.72 45.30
N SER A 479 19.40 -34.43 45.68
CA SER A 479 19.01 -34.01 47.04
C SER A 479 17.51 -34.04 47.28
N ALA A 480 16.68 -33.87 46.23
CA ALA A 480 15.23 -33.97 46.33
C ALA A 480 14.77 -35.42 46.60
N HIS A 481 15.57 -36.43 46.22
CA HIS A 481 15.22 -37.84 46.43
C HIS A 481 15.54 -38.35 47.85
N GLU A 482 16.46 -37.70 48.59
CA GLU A 482 16.77 -38.04 49.98
C GLU A 482 15.79 -37.43 50.99
N ALA A 483 15.17 -36.28 50.69
CA ALA A 483 14.20 -35.64 51.58
C ALA A 483 12.78 -36.25 51.55
N ALA A 484 12.46 -37.08 50.54
CA ALA A 484 11.15 -37.71 50.38
C ALA A 484 11.07 -39.14 50.97
N ALA A 485 12.13 -39.63 51.61
CA ALA A 485 12.25 -41.02 52.06
C ALA A 485 11.82 -41.28 53.52
N GLU A 486 11.39 -40.27 54.29
CA GLU A 486 10.91 -40.46 55.66
C GLU A 486 9.41 -40.14 55.83
N SER A 487 8.64 -41.21 56.09
CA SER A 487 7.30 -41.30 56.69
C SER A 487 6.05 -41.51 55.79
N PRO A 488 5.04 -42.28 56.28
CA PRO A 488 4.49 -43.39 55.50
C PRO A 488 3.04 -43.21 55.00
N ALA A 489 2.70 -44.14 54.10
CA ALA A 489 1.44 -44.38 53.40
C ALA A 489 0.12 -44.12 54.16
N VAL A 490 -0.83 -43.44 53.49
CA VAL A 490 -2.27 -43.56 53.73
C VAL A 490 -3.04 -43.64 52.40
N VAL A 491 -4.04 -44.50 52.42
CA VAL A 491 -4.81 -45.13 51.36
C VAL A 491 -5.81 -44.18 50.67
N ALA A 492 -6.07 -44.49 49.40
CA ALA A 492 -7.02 -43.86 48.47
C ALA A 492 -8.47 -43.74 48.97
N ALA A 493 -9.15 -42.64 48.60
CA ALA A 493 -10.57 -42.60 48.23
C ALA A 493 -11.00 -41.26 47.59
N SER A 494 -11.83 -41.34 46.56
CA SER A 494 -12.72 -40.30 46.01
C SER A 494 -13.81 -41.03 45.21
N PRO A 495 -15.01 -40.48 44.89
CA PRO A 495 -15.65 -39.22 45.30
C PRO A 495 -17.15 -39.35 45.67
N SER A 496 -17.79 -38.29 46.21
CA SER A 496 -19.20 -37.94 45.88
C SER A 496 -19.69 -36.59 46.46
N GLN A 497 -20.25 -35.79 45.54
CA GLN A 497 -21.46 -34.95 45.60
C GLN A 497 -21.85 -34.15 46.86
N SER A 498 -22.04 -32.83 46.69
CA SER A 498 -23.30 -32.15 47.05
C SER A 498 -23.34 -30.69 46.56
N SER A 499 -24.47 -30.32 45.95
CA SER A 499 -24.92 -28.96 45.60
C SER A 499 -25.51 -28.26 46.85
N PRO A 500 -25.75 -26.92 46.83
CA PRO A 500 -27.13 -26.39 46.83
C PRO A 500 -27.26 -24.97 46.20
N PRO A 501 -28.37 -24.22 46.34
CA PRO A 501 -29.60 -24.34 45.54
C PRO A 501 -30.04 -23.03 44.84
N GLN A 502 -31.03 -23.15 43.96
CA GLN A 502 -31.73 -22.05 43.29
C GLN A 502 -32.93 -21.56 44.11
N HIS A 503 -33.18 -20.24 44.10
CA HIS A 503 -34.52 -19.66 44.28
C HIS A 503 -34.83 -18.71 43.13
N ALA A 504 -35.97 -18.96 42.49
CA ALA A 504 -36.58 -18.13 41.46
C ALA A 504 -37.60 -17.17 42.08
N SER A 505 -37.77 -15.99 41.49
CA SER A 505 -39.08 -15.37 41.31
C SER A 505 -39.06 -14.36 40.16
N GLN A 506 -40.13 -14.39 39.39
CA GLN A 506 -40.43 -13.62 38.19
C GLN A 506 -40.93 -12.21 38.57
N ALA A 507 -40.71 -11.21 37.70
CA ALA A 507 -41.79 -10.46 37.02
C ALA A 507 -41.26 -9.20 36.32
N SER A 508 -41.76 -9.03 35.10
CA SER A 508 -41.68 -7.91 34.17
C SER A 508 -42.32 -6.60 34.66
N SER A 509 -41.80 -5.44 34.24
CA SER A 509 -42.55 -4.49 33.39
C SER A 509 -41.76 -3.19 33.10
N SER A 510 -41.97 -2.74 31.87
CA SER A 510 -41.60 -1.49 31.20
C SER A 510 -42.00 -0.19 31.92
N VAL A 511 -41.22 0.89 31.75
CA VAL A 511 -41.71 2.27 31.44
C VAL A 511 -40.59 3.09 30.77
N ASN A 512 -40.94 3.73 29.66
CA ASN A 512 -40.19 4.77 28.93
C ASN A 512 -39.92 6.03 29.78
N SER A 513 -38.81 6.73 29.53
CA SER A 513 -38.88 8.21 29.42
C SER A 513 -37.77 8.78 28.55
N HIS A 514 -38.20 9.43 27.47
CA HIS A 514 -37.47 10.50 26.81
C HIS A 514 -37.46 11.74 27.71
N CYS A 515 -36.36 12.49 27.69
CA CYS A 515 -36.41 13.95 27.82
C CYS A 515 -35.31 14.58 26.96
N SER A 516 -35.76 15.49 26.10
CA SER A 516 -35.03 16.35 25.19
C SER A 516 -34.90 17.76 25.76
N ASP A 517 -33.79 18.42 25.40
CA ASP A 517 -33.57 19.84 25.09
C ASP A 517 -33.96 20.97 26.06
N THR A 518 -32.95 21.80 26.39
CA THR A 518 -32.79 23.24 26.02
C THR A 518 -31.63 23.84 26.85
N ALA A 519 -30.51 24.22 26.24
CA ALA A 519 -30.16 25.54 25.66
C ALA A 519 -29.99 26.69 26.70
N ASP A 520 -28.74 27.08 27.00
CA ASP A 520 -28.11 28.37 26.60
C ASP A 520 -27.00 28.88 27.57
N ARG A 521 -25.85 29.26 26.97
CA ARG A 521 -24.91 30.37 27.30
C ARG A 521 -24.11 30.31 28.64
N LEU A 522 -22.80 30.61 28.76
CA LEU A 522 -21.86 31.51 28.08
C LEU A 522 -20.39 31.15 28.44
N ASP A 523 -19.48 31.38 27.48
CA ASP A 523 -18.06 31.82 27.54
C ASP A 523 -17.07 31.35 28.63
N SER A 524 -15.95 30.75 28.20
CA SER A 524 -14.69 31.48 27.94
C SER A 524 -13.43 30.57 27.96
N LYS A 525 -12.51 30.87 27.01
CA LYS A 525 -11.06 30.55 26.98
C LYS A 525 -10.61 29.10 26.71
N ARG A 526 -10.30 28.82 25.45
CA ARG A 526 -9.20 27.92 25.03
C ARG A 526 -8.43 28.58 23.87
N PRO A 527 -7.10 28.72 23.93
CA PRO A 527 -6.32 29.14 22.77
C PRO A 527 -6.12 27.95 21.82
N SER A 528 -6.40 28.18 20.55
CA SER A 528 -6.08 27.30 19.43
C SER A 528 -4.60 27.45 19.06
N ILE A 529 -3.82 26.37 19.17
CA ILE A 529 -2.50 26.30 18.54
C ILE A 529 -2.73 25.90 17.08
N VAL A 530 -2.91 26.93 16.26
CA VAL A 530 -2.82 26.87 14.80
C VAL A 530 -1.35 26.68 14.45
N ARG A 531 -1.03 25.57 13.79
CA ARG A 531 0.27 25.27 13.21
C ARG A 531 0.52 26.23 12.04
N GLN A 532 1.03 27.42 12.31
CA GLN A 532 1.53 28.34 11.30
C GLN A 532 2.87 27.82 10.80
N THR A 533 2.90 27.43 9.52
CA THR A 533 4.12 27.26 8.73
C THR A 533 4.73 28.64 8.49
N SER A 534 5.71 29.02 9.31
CA SER A 534 6.50 30.23 9.07
C SER A 534 7.59 29.93 8.03
N LYS A 535 7.37 30.45 6.82
CA LYS A 535 8.43 30.78 5.87
C LYS A 535 9.38 31.80 6.53
N ILE A 536 10.52 31.35 7.07
CA ILE A 536 11.66 32.22 7.37
C ILE A 536 12.94 31.46 7.00
N SER A 537 13.36 31.65 5.75
CA SER A 537 14.69 31.28 5.26
C SER A 537 15.05 32.20 4.10
N GLN A 538 14.84 33.51 4.25
CA GLN A 538 15.43 34.53 3.39
C GLN A 538 15.70 35.75 4.27
N LEU A 539 16.95 36.21 4.26
CA LEU A 539 17.51 37.36 5.00
C LEU A 539 17.75 37.01 6.48
N THR A 540 18.97 36.79 6.98
CA THR A 540 20.21 37.58 6.86
C THR A 540 21.36 36.73 7.42
N SER A 541 22.49 36.63 6.71
CA SER A 541 23.79 36.40 7.33
C SER A 541 24.82 37.22 6.56
N GLU A 542 25.21 38.33 7.17
CA GLU A 542 26.35 39.13 6.76
C GLU A 542 27.62 38.32 6.98
N LYS A 543 28.43 38.22 5.92
CA LYS A 543 29.72 37.52 5.88
C LYS A 543 30.66 38.01 7.00
N LEU A 544 31.11 37.09 7.85
CA LEU A 544 32.48 37.08 8.35
C LEU A 544 33.23 35.89 7.74
N PRO A 545 34.51 36.04 7.33
CA PRO A 545 35.24 34.95 6.70
C PRO A 545 35.89 34.06 7.77
N SER A 546 35.45 32.81 7.89
CA SER A 546 36.18 31.76 8.63
C SER A 546 36.19 30.46 7.83
N ARG A 547 37.42 30.02 7.49
CA ARG A 547 37.99 28.67 7.21
C ARG A 547 37.13 27.41 7.00
N ASP A 548 35.85 27.47 6.63
CA ASP A 548 34.96 26.30 6.51
C ASP A 548 34.58 25.92 5.06
N GLU A 549 35.04 26.64 4.03
CA GLU A 549 34.63 26.37 2.63
C GLU A 549 35.16 25.04 2.06
N ASP A 550 36.30 24.52 2.55
CA ASP A 550 36.86 23.25 2.08
C ASP A 550 36.09 22.01 2.63
N VAL A 551 35.42 22.14 3.78
CA VAL A 551 34.67 21.03 4.40
C VAL A 551 33.30 20.83 3.72
N ASP A 552 32.63 21.92 3.33
CA ASP A 552 31.32 21.86 2.66
C ASP A 552 31.40 21.30 1.23
N GLY A 553 32.49 21.60 0.50
CA GLY A 553 32.74 21.03 -0.83
C GLY A 553 33.00 19.53 -0.80
N THR A 554 33.78 19.07 0.18
CA THR A 554 34.09 17.63 0.36
C THR A 554 32.84 16.85 0.80
N ARG A 555 32.00 17.46 1.65
CA ARG A 555 30.73 16.88 2.09
C ARG A 555 29.73 16.72 0.95
N LYS A 556 29.53 17.73 0.11
CA LYS A 556 28.64 17.64 -1.06
C LYS A 556 29.10 16.59 -2.07
N ALA A 557 30.41 16.42 -2.25
CA ALA A 557 30.97 15.38 -3.10
C ALA A 557 30.76 13.97 -2.50
N ALA A 558 30.89 13.81 -1.19
CA ALA A 558 30.60 12.54 -0.50
C ALA A 558 29.10 12.20 -0.51
N GLU A 559 28.22 13.19 -0.30
CA GLU A 559 26.76 13.05 -0.42
C GLU A 559 26.33 12.66 -1.85
N GLN A 560 27.03 13.15 -2.89
CA GLN A 560 26.79 12.72 -4.28
C GLN A 560 27.31 11.31 -4.58
N SER A 561 28.42 10.88 -3.97
CA SER A 561 28.98 9.53 -4.17
C SER A 561 28.22 8.44 -3.41
N GLY A 562 27.45 8.80 -2.37
CA GLY A 562 26.70 7.89 -1.51
C GLY A 562 25.24 7.70 -1.88
N ARG A 563 24.74 8.45 -2.88
CA ARG A 563 23.38 8.35 -3.40
C ARG A 563 23.21 7.05 -4.19
N LEU A 564 22.32 6.20 -3.69
CA LEU A 564 21.99 4.91 -4.31
C LEU A 564 20.59 4.89 -4.93
N ILE A 565 19.79 5.91 -4.64
CA ILE A 565 18.49 6.14 -5.27
C ILE A 565 18.61 7.40 -6.09
N ASP A 566 18.58 7.25 -7.41
CA ASP A 566 18.37 8.37 -8.30
C ASP A 566 16.90 8.79 -8.18
N GLU A 567 16.66 10.00 -7.65
CA GLU A 567 15.33 10.61 -7.73
C GLU A 567 14.91 10.70 -9.20
N GLU A 568 13.64 10.40 -9.48
CA GLU A 568 13.11 10.49 -10.84
C GLU A 568 13.21 11.95 -11.31
N THR A 569 14.23 12.24 -12.11
CA THR A 569 14.43 13.57 -12.68
C THR A 569 13.48 13.72 -13.87
N MET A 570 12.57 14.69 -13.80
CA MET A 570 11.79 15.08 -14.96
C MET A 570 12.75 15.67 -16.00
N GLU A 571 12.84 15.06 -17.19
CA GLU A 571 13.52 15.69 -18.32
C GLU A 571 12.90 17.07 -18.56
N SER A 572 13.67 18.13 -18.26
CA SER A 572 13.23 19.51 -18.47
C SER A 572 13.51 19.91 -19.91
N GLY A 573 12.47 19.86 -20.74
CA GLY A 573 12.58 20.20 -22.17
C GLY A 573 11.34 19.85 -22.98
N SER A 574 11.41 20.12 -24.29
CA SER A 574 10.40 19.64 -25.23
C SER A 574 10.56 18.14 -25.48
N VAL A 575 9.45 17.40 -25.55
CA VAL A 575 9.46 15.98 -25.90
C VAL A 575 10.16 15.76 -27.25
N SER A 576 11.13 14.83 -27.28
CA SER A 576 11.88 14.55 -28.51
C SER A 576 10.96 14.03 -29.61
N LEU A 577 11.19 14.45 -30.87
CA LEU A 577 10.46 13.93 -32.03
C LEU A 577 10.61 12.39 -32.15
N LYS A 578 11.73 11.84 -31.68
CA LYS A 578 12.00 10.39 -31.67
C LYS A 578 10.96 9.63 -30.84
N SER A 579 10.47 10.20 -29.74
CA SER A 579 9.43 9.59 -28.90
C SER A 579 8.10 9.43 -29.66
N TYR A 580 7.73 10.43 -30.46
CA TYR A 580 6.56 10.35 -31.33
C TYR A 580 6.75 9.32 -32.45
N VAL A 581 7.92 9.31 -33.09
CA VAL A 581 8.25 8.32 -34.14
C VAL A 581 8.24 6.90 -33.60
N PHE A 582 8.76 6.68 -32.38
CA PHE A 582 8.72 5.38 -31.71
C PHE A 582 7.28 4.90 -31.49
N TYR A 583 6.39 5.78 -31.02
CA TYR A 583 4.99 5.42 -30.82
C TYR A 583 4.28 5.07 -32.15
N ILE A 584 4.57 5.82 -33.22
CA ILE A 584 4.05 5.53 -34.56
C ILE A 584 4.62 4.21 -35.11
N ALA A 585 5.91 3.94 -34.88
CA ALA A 585 6.58 2.72 -35.29
C ALA A 585 6.01 1.49 -34.56
N ALA A 586 5.81 1.58 -33.24
CA ALA A 586 5.26 0.50 -32.41
C ALA A 586 3.82 0.11 -32.84
N ARG A 587 3.04 1.08 -33.31
CA ARG A 587 1.71 0.83 -33.89
C ARG A 587 1.78 0.25 -35.32
N GLY A 588 2.84 0.54 -36.05
CA GLY A 588 3.01 0.25 -37.47
C GLY A 588 2.63 1.43 -38.37
N TYR A 589 3.57 1.82 -39.24
CA TYR A 589 3.43 2.99 -40.13
C TYR A 589 2.22 2.90 -41.06
N HIS A 590 1.85 1.70 -41.53
CA HIS A 590 0.70 1.50 -42.40
C HIS A 590 -0.62 1.87 -41.72
N LEU A 591 -0.83 1.41 -40.48
CA LEU A 591 -2.04 1.73 -39.71
C LEU A 591 -2.09 3.22 -39.35
N GLY A 592 -0.94 3.82 -39.05
CA GLY A 592 -0.82 5.27 -38.85
C GLY A 592 -1.26 6.06 -40.10
N LEU A 593 -0.73 5.72 -41.27
CA LEU A 593 -1.09 6.37 -42.53
C LEU A 593 -2.57 6.17 -42.89
N MET A 594 -3.10 4.96 -42.72
CA MET A 594 -4.52 4.68 -42.96
C MET A 594 -5.42 5.53 -42.05
N THR A 595 -5.05 5.71 -40.78
CA THR A 595 -5.78 6.57 -39.84
C THR A 595 -5.80 8.02 -40.30
N ILE A 596 -4.66 8.57 -40.73
CA ILE A 596 -4.58 9.96 -41.22
C ILE A 596 -5.44 10.14 -42.48
N MET A 597 -5.35 9.19 -43.42
CA MET A 597 -6.13 9.25 -44.66
C MET A 597 -7.64 9.13 -44.41
N ALA A 598 -8.05 8.24 -43.51
CA ALA A 598 -9.45 8.11 -43.10
C ALA A 598 -9.98 9.41 -42.47
N HIS A 599 -9.16 10.08 -41.65
CA HIS A 599 -9.51 11.34 -41.01
C HIS A 599 -9.66 12.51 -41.99
N LEU A 600 -8.75 12.59 -42.95
CA LEU A 600 -8.84 13.58 -44.03
C LEU A 600 -10.09 13.37 -44.88
N ALA A 601 -10.39 12.12 -45.24
CA ALA A 601 -11.60 11.78 -45.96
C ALA A 601 -12.87 12.10 -45.15
N TYR A 602 -12.90 11.78 -43.86
CA TYR A 602 -14.01 12.09 -42.96
C TYR A 602 -14.27 13.60 -42.90
N THR A 603 -13.20 14.39 -42.76
CA THR A 603 -13.28 15.86 -42.73
C THR A 603 -13.80 16.42 -44.06
N ALA A 604 -13.29 15.90 -45.19
CA ALA A 604 -13.74 16.31 -46.52
C ALA A 604 -15.24 16.01 -46.74
N VAL A 605 -15.71 14.82 -46.33
CA VAL A 605 -17.12 14.42 -46.42
C VAL A 605 -18.02 15.33 -45.56
N ASN A 606 -17.59 15.69 -44.35
CA ASN A 606 -18.36 16.60 -43.49
C ASN A 606 -18.48 18.02 -44.07
N ILE A 607 -17.39 18.54 -44.65
CA ILE A 607 -17.40 19.84 -45.33
C ILE A 607 -18.33 19.77 -46.55
N ALA A 608 -18.19 18.73 -47.39
CA ALA A 608 -19.03 18.53 -48.57
C ALA A 608 -20.51 18.42 -48.20
N SER A 609 -20.85 17.72 -47.13
CA SER A 609 -22.22 17.62 -46.62
C SER A 609 -22.79 18.97 -46.18
N SER A 610 -21.98 19.80 -45.51
CA SER A 610 -22.38 21.15 -45.08
C SER A 610 -22.58 22.09 -46.27
N VAL A 611 -21.71 22.02 -47.28
CA VAL A 611 -21.85 22.76 -48.54
C VAL A 611 -23.11 22.30 -49.29
N TRP A 612 -23.37 21.00 -49.33
CA TRP A 612 -24.56 20.42 -49.97
C TRP A 612 -25.86 20.90 -49.31
N LEU A 613 -25.89 20.97 -47.98
CA LEU A 613 -27.01 21.52 -47.23
C LEU A 613 -27.20 23.01 -47.54
N SER A 614 -26.11 23.77 -47.71
CA SER A 614 -26.18 25.17 -48.14
C SER A 614 -26.77 25.29 -49.54
N THR A 615 -26.34 24.47 -50.50
CA THR A 615 -26.86 24.52 -51.87
C THR A 615 -28.34 24.16 -51.94
N TRP A 616 -28.74 23.07 -51.25
CA TRP A 616 -30.15 22.65 -51.15
C TRP A 616 -31.03 23.79 -50.65
N THR A 617 -30.57 24.49 -49.62
CA THR A 617 -31.37 25.51 -48.95
C THR A 617 -31.34 26.89 -49.61
N SER A 618 -30.40 27.13 -50.54
CA SER A 618 -30.27 28.36 -51.33
C SER A 618 -30.88 28.27 -52.74
N ASP A 619 -31.48 27.13 -53.09
CA ASP A 619 -32.02 26.90 -54.43
C ASP A 619 -33.18 27.88 -54.73
N PRO A 620 -33.08 28.70 -55.80
CA PRO A 620 -34.07 29.71 -56.15
C PRO A 620 -35.49 29.16 -56.35
N LEU A 621 -35.61 27.86 -56.65
CA LEU A 621 -36.90 27.18 -56.82
C LEU A 621 -37.69 27.12 -55.51
N PHE A 622 -37.02 26.95 -54.36
CA PHE A 622 -37.67 26.94 -53.04
C PHE A 622 -37.89 28.35 -52.49
N SER A 623 -37.04 29.33 -52.84
CA SER A 623 -37.26 30.72 -52.44
C SER A 623 -38.46 31.34 -53.17
N ASN A 624 -38.61 31.09 -54.48
CA ASN A 624 -39.71 31.63 -55.28
C ASN A 624 -41.07 30.95 -54.99
N ALA A 625 -41.07 29.68 -54.58
CA ALA A 625 -42.28 28.97 -54.17
C ALA A 625 -42.98 29.60 -52.96
N SER A 626 -42.24 30.25 -52.05
CA SER A 626 -42.81 30.99 -50.91
C SER A 626 -43.53 32.29 -51.30
N VAL A 627 -43.29 32.82 -52.50
CA VAL A 627 -43.77 34.13 -52.96
C VAL A 627 -44.98 34.01 -53.89
N THR A 628 -45.12 32.90 -54.61
CA THR A 628 -46.23 32.65 -55.53
C THR A 628 -46.96 31.38 -55.13
N GLY A 629 -48.13 31.51 -54.48
CA GLY A 629 -49.01 30.40 -54.07
C GLY A 629 -49.61 29.62 -55.24
N ASN A 630 -48.77 29.00 -56.07
CA ASN A 630 -49.17 28.14 -57.17
C ASN A 630 -49.15 26.68 -56.70
N LEU A 631 -50.33 26.17 -56.30
CA LEU A 631 -50.56 24.80 -55.82
C LEU A 631 -50.28 23.69 -56.86
N ASN A 632 -49.94 24.02 -58.11
CA ASN A 632 -49.73 23.02 -59.18
C ASN A 632 -48.31 22.45 -59.24
N ASN A 633 -47.34 23.01 -58.51
CA ASN A 633 -45.93 22.55 -58.53
C ASN A 633 -45.52 21.71 -57.31
N SER A 634 -46.46 21.32 -56.45
CA SER A 634 -46.15 20.58 -55.20
C SER A 634 -45.46 19.24 -55.45
N ALA A 635 -45.83 18.51 -56.51
CA ALA A 635 -45.19 17.24 -56.88
C ALA A 635 -43.74 17.43 -57.38
N TYR A 636 -43.50 18.43 -58.23
CA TYR A 636 -42.17 18.74 -58.77
C TYR A 636 -41.20 19.24 -57.68
N LEU A 637 -41.68 20.08 -56.75
CA LEU A 637 -40.90 20.53 -55.61
C LEU A 637 -40.58 19.40 -54.62
N ARG A 638 -41.48 18.42 -54.47
CA ARG A 638 -41.23 17.21 -53.67
C ARG A 638 -40.15 16.33 -54.29
N ASP A 639 -40.18 16.08 -55.60
CA ASP A 639 -39.15 15.29 -56.28
C ASP A 639 -37.73 15.89 -56.14
N ILE A 640 -37.62 17.23 -56.22
CA ILE A 640 -36.34 17.93 -56.01
C ILE A 640 -35.91 17.83 -54.54
N ASN A 641 -36.84 17.95 -53.60
CA ASN A 641 -36.55 17.80 -52.17
C ASN A 641 -36.06 16.39 -51.84
N ASP A 642 -36.69 15.36 -52.42
CA ASP A 642 -36.29 13.97 -52.29
C ASP A 642 -34.91 13.70 -52.89
N TYR A 643 -34.58 14.37 -54.02
CA TYR A 643 -33.22 14.34 -54.59
C TYR A 643 -32.17 14.87 -53.62
N TYR A 644 -32.35 16.07 -53.06
CA TYR A 644 -31.39 16.65 -52.11
C TYR A 644 -31.25 15.81 -50.84
N LEU A 645 -32.37 15.28 -50.32
CA LEU A 645 -32.40 14.42 -49.13
C LEU A 645 -31.67 13.08 -49.37
N SER A 646 -31.84 12.49 -50.56
CA SER A 646 -31.18 11.22 -50.91
C SER A 646 -29.65 11.35 -50.91
N ILE A 647 -29.12 12.44 -51.46
CA ILE A 647 -27.68 12.72 -51.48
C ILE A 647 -27.16 13.04 -50.08
N TYR A 648 -27.94 13.75 -49.26
CA TYR A 648 -27.62 13.98 -47.86
C TYR A 648 -27.55 12.66 -47.06
N GLY A 649 -28.44 11.70 -47.35
CA GLY A 649 -28.37 10.35 -46.80
C GLY A 649 -27.11 9.57 -47.21
N ILE A 650 -26.66 9.72 -48.46
CA ILE A 650 -25.41 9.13 -48.96
C ILE A 650 -24.19 9.68 -48.20
N PHE A 651 -24.15 10.98 -47.93
CA PHE A 651 -23.09 11.57 -47.10
C PHE A 651 -23.09 10.97 -45.68
N GLY A 652 -24.26 10.80 -45.05
CA GLY A 652 -24.39 10.12 -43.76
C GLY A 652 -23.84 8.69 -43.78
N ALA A 653 -24.14 7.91 -44.82
CA ALA A 653 -23.60 6.55 -45.00
C ALA A 653 -22.08 6.54 -45.22
N GLY A 654 -21.55 7.52 -45.97
CA GLY A 654 -20.11 7.71 -46.17
C GLY A 654 -19.36 8.00 -44.88
N VAL A 655 -19.93 8.86 -44.02
CA VAL A 655 -19.38 9.16 -42.68
C VAL A 655 -19.30 7.90 -41.81
N VAL A 656 -20.34 7.05 -41.79
CA VAL A 656 -20.35 5.78 -41.04
C VAL A 656 -19.19 4.88 -41.47
N GLY A 657 -18.99 4.74 -42.79
CA GLY A 657 -17.93 3.91 -43.35
C GLY A 657 -16.52 4.36 -42.95
N LEU A 658 -16.26 5.67 -43.02
CA LEU A 658 -14.97 6.25 -42.68
C LEU A 658 -14.66 6.15 -41.17
N LEU A 659 -15.63 6.43 -40.30
CA LEU A 659 -15.46 6.28 -38.85
C LEU A 659 -15.23 4.83 -38.41
N ARG A 660 -15.82 3.86 -39.12
CA ARG A 660 -15.54 2.44 -38.88
C ARG A 660 -14.08 2.10 -39.17
N THR A 661 -13.50 2.65 -40.23
CA THR A 661 -12.08 2.44 -40.56
C THR A 661 -11.13 3.08 -39.54
N GLU A 662 -11.47 4.25 -39.02
CA GLU A 662 -10.72 4.86 -37.90
C GLU A 662 -10.82 4.00 -36.65
N SER A 663 -12.02 3.54 -36.28
CA SER A 663 -12.27 2.76 -35.07
C SER A 663 -11.50 1.44 -35.04
N ILE A 664 -11.46 0.72 -36.17
CA ILE A 664 -10.68 -0.53 -36.32
C ILE A 664 -9.18 -0.24 -36.17
N SER A 665 -8.71 0.91 -36.67
CA SER A 665 -7.30 1.29 -36.57
C SER A 665 -6.86 1.54 -35.13
N PHE A 666 -7.78 1.88 -34.21
CA PHE A 666 -7.52 2.14 -32.80
C PHE A 666 -7.73 0.92 -31.88
N ASP A 667 -7.93 -0.30 -32.42
CA ASP A 667 -8.11 -1.51 -31.62
C ASP A 667 -6.83 -1.85 -30.80
N PRO A 668 -6.92 -1.89 -29.45
CA PRO A 668 -5.84 -2.33 -28.58
C PRO A 668 -5.32 -3.74 -28.89
N GLN A 669 -6.10 -4.64 -29.50
CA GLN A 669 -5.63 -5.97 -29.88
C GLN A 669 -4.66 -5.91 -31.05
N VAL A 670 -4.95 -5.09 -32.06
CA VAL A 670 -4.05 -4.85 -33.20
C VAL A 670 -2.74 -4.22 -32.71
N PHE A 671 -2.81 -3.34 -31.71
CA PHE A 671 -1.63 -2.78 -31.05
C PHE A 671 -0.88 -3.82 -30.20
N ALA A 672 -1.58 -4.71 -29.50
CA ALA A 672 -0.94 -5.75 -28.70
C ALA A 672 -0.22 -6.81 -29.55
N ASP A 673 -0.80 -7.22 -30.67
CA ASP A 673 -0.18 -8.22 -31.56
C ASP A 673 1.03 -7.63 -32.31
N SER A 674 0.98 -6.35 -32.69
CA SER A 674 2.12 -5.63 -33.29
C SER A 674 3.20 -5.24 -32.27
N SER A 675 2.83 -4.92 -31.03
CA SER A 675 3.79 -4.64 -29.96
C SER A 675 4.49 -5.89 -29.43
N VAL A 676 3.84 -7.07 -29.43
CA VAL A 676 4.51 -8.35 -29.12
C VAL A 676 5.56 -8.68 -30.18
N SER A 677 5.25 -8.47 -31.46
CA SER A 677 6.23 -8.65 -32.55
C SER A 677 7.43 -7.69 -32.45
N SER A 678 7.19 -6.42 -32.09
CA SER A 678 8.27 -5.42 -31.96
C SER A 678 9.02 -5.49 -30.64
N SER A 679 8.42 -6.04 -29.56
CA SER A 679 9.12 -6.29 -28.30
C SER A 679 10.04 -7.52 -28.38
N ASP A 680 9.69 -8.55 -29.15
CA ASP A 680 10.63 -9.62 -29.53
C ASP A 680 11.80 -9.09 -30.38
N GLU A 681 11.55 -8.08 -31.22
CA GLU A 681 12.56 -7.39 -32.03
C GLU A 681 13.45 -6.46 -31.18
N PHE A 682 12.87 -5.77 -30.20
CA PHE A 682 13.55 -4.91 -29.23
C PHE A 682 14.39 -5.72 -28.22
N LEU A 683 13.88 -6.86 -27.76
CA LEU A 683 14.63 -7.83 -26.94
C LEU A 683 15.82 -8.36 -27.72
N ARG A 684 15.67 -8.69 -29.02
CA ARG A 684 16.80 -9.05 -29.89
C ARG A 684 17.82 -7.92 -30.04
N TYR A 685 17.36 -6.68 -30.19
CA TYR A 685 18.22 -5.50 -30.33
C TYR A 685 19.02 -5.19 -29.06
N HIS A 686 18.48 -5.50 -27.87
CA HIS A 686 19.16 -5.28 -26.60
C HIS A 686 19.94 -6.49 -26.06
N THR A 687 19.61 -7.72 -26.47
CA THR A 687 20.47 -8.90 -26.17
C THR A 687 21.84 -8.83 -26.87
N ASP A 688 21.96 -8.07 -27.96
CA ASP A 688 23.26 -7.83 -28.60
C ASP A 688 24.17 -6.87 -27.80
N TRP A 689 23.63 -6.11 -26.84
CA TRP A 689 24.43 -5.26 -25.95
C TRP A 689 25.07 -6.03 -24.78
N SER A 690 24.60 -7.23 -24.44
CA SER A 690 25.26 -8.07 -23.42
C SER A 690 26.43 -8.90 -23.98
N ASN A 691 26.68 -8.83 -25.29
CA ASN A 691 27.77 -9.52 -26.00
C ASN A 691 28.86 -8.54 -26.51
N ARG A 692 28.90 -7.30 -26.01
CA ARG A 692 29.99 -6.36 -26.27
C ARG A 692 30.63 -5.86 -24.98
#